data_AF-A0A1V3Q9X2-F1
#
_entry.id   AF-A0A1V3Q9X2-F1
#
_cell.length_a   1.000
_cell.length_b   1.000
_cell.length_c   1.000
_cell.angle_alpha   90.00
_cell.angle_beta   90.00
_cell.angle_gamma   90.00
#
_symmetry.space_group_name_H-M   'P 1'
#
loop_
_entity.id
_entity.type
_entity.pdbx_description
1 polymer ?
#
loop_
_entity_poly.entity_id
_entity_poly.type
_entity_poly.pdbx_seq_one_letter_code
_entity_poly.pdbx_strand_id
1 'polypeptide(L)'
;MISLSYLSGSVRASFSALLALCLVLVCMDASAASKNPAATRNGYEYYQIGDLNAPRPGHTEAALMLMGGGKWPNKAFAWFAAKGGHGHVVILRASGADEMQKELYTDIGGVASVQTLVFHSRAAASDPQVLDIVRHADGIFIAGGDQSNYVRFWKGTPLNVALNQHVAHGKPIGGTSAGLAILGGYAYGALDGGSMESQDALRHPLGKGMTLVDDFMHLPYLQQVITDTHFNARGRLGRLIGFVAKLRYEGHSGVVGLGVDQDAALCVDGNGIGRLFTINNGFAWLVRPDGKPVRIEGGKPLDYPGTRVTGIGTQSTIDLRDLSVHRPVFEALADARDGELNVHGEHAPVLVIHGGAGVERAGMTPQIEAKARAALELALRNGYAQLKSGKSAVDAVTAAITVLEDDPLFNAGKGAVFTHDGKNELDASIMDGSTLAAGAVAGVHQVRNPILLARAVMEHSPHVMMVGNGAETFATEQGFKLVDPSYFRTDRRWQELQHALKDDAAGVPLTERLLALKHFGTVGALARDSQGRLAAGTSTGGMTDKRYGRVGDSPIVGAGNYANVACAVSGTGWGEYYIRVSAAREICLRMTELNESAEQAGKAVINEEIPQMGGDGGAIILGADGSVSMPFNTEGMYRGWIGADGVPHVAIYGSDPLVLPSASR
;
A
#
# COMPACT_ATOMS: atom_id res chain seq x y z
N MET A 1 -31.89 -55.34 -12.86
CA MET A 1 -32.85 -56.42 -13.15
C MET A 1 -34.23 -55.93 -12.70
N ILE A 2 -35.21 -55.91 -13.63
CA ILE A 2 -36.69 -55.82 -13.44
C ILE A 2 -37.20 -54.45 -12.93
N SER A 3 -37.76 -53.53 -13.75
CA SER A 3 -38.96 -53.53 -14.64
C SER A 3 -40.31 -53.44 -13.90
N LEU A 4 -41.08 -52.36 -14.11
CA LEU A 4 -42.43 -52.34 -14.74
C LEU A 4 -43.09 -50.96 -14.51
N SER A 5 -43.30 -50.08 -15.49
CA SER A 5 -44.30 -50.01 -16.59
C SER A 5 -45.80 -49.81 -16.22
N TYR A 6 -46.32 -48.67 -16.71
CA TYR A 6 -47.62 -48.39 -17.36
C TYR A 6 -48.91 -48.20 -16.54
N LEU A 7 -49.55 -47.05 -16.80
CA LEU A 7 -50.98 -46.98 -17.15
C LEU A 7 -51.23 -45.83 -18.12
N SER A 8 -51.85 -46.17 -19.24
CA SER A 8 -52.25 -45.34 -20.37
C SER A 8 -53.73 -44.99 -20.29
N GLY A 9 -54.13 -43.91 -20.96
CA GLY A 9 -55.53 -43.56 -21.22
C GLY A 9 -55.66 -42.44 -22.25
N SER A 10 -55.87 -42.83 -23.50
CA SER A 10 -56.03 -41.99 -24.69
C SER A 10 -57.49 -41.66 -25.01
N VAL A 11 -57.78 -40.46 -25.51
CA VAL A 11 -58.88 -40.22 -26.49
C VAL A 11 -58.42 -39.17 -27.54
N ARG A 12 -58.52 -39.57 -28.82
CA ARG A 12 -58.27 -38.81 -30.06
C ARG A 12 -59.46 -37.88 -30.39
N ALA A 13 -59.29 -36.75 -31.08
CA ALA A 13 -59.45 -36.56 -32.55
C ALA A 13 -60.06 -35.14 -32.74
N SER A 14 -59.93 -34.32 -33.78
CA SER A 14 -59.18 -34.23 -35.05
C SER A 14 -59.56 -32.85 -35.64
N PHE A 15 -58.69 -32.19 -36.43
CA PHE A 15 -58.93 -31.74 -37.82
C PHE A 15 -57.97 -30.63 -38.28
N SER A 16 -57.51 -30.82 -39.52
CA SER A 16 -56.43 -30.14 -40.21
C SER A 16 -56.87 -28.94 -41.06
N ALA A 17 -55.93 -28.01 -41.26
CA ALA A 17 -55.57 -27.29 -42.50
C ALA A 17 -56.68 -26.86 -43.50
N LEU A 18 -56.77 -25.54 -43.77
CA LEU A 18 -56.50 -24.88 -45.07
C LEU A 18 -56.95 -23.42 -45.01
N LEU A 19 -56.07 -22.46 -45.31
CA LEU A 19 -56.34 -21.44 -46.34
C LEU A 19 -55.05 -20.68 -46.70
N ALA A 20 -54.75 -20.66 -47.99
CA ALA A 20 -53.71 -19.86 -48.61
C ALA A 20 -54.33 -18.67 -49.37
N LEU A 21 -53.47 -17.67 -49.62
CA LEU A 21 -53.51 -16.62 -50.66
C LEU A 21 -54.24 -15.27 -50.39
N CYS A 22 -53.44 -14.19 -50.36
CA CYS A 22 -53.57 -12.89 -51.07
C CYS A 22 -52.49 -11.91 -50.51
N LEU A 23 -51.29 -11.81 -51.10
CA LEU A 23 -50.81 -10.87 -52.14
C LEU A 23 -50.94 -9.35 -51.84
N VAL A 24 -49.76 -8.70 -51.74
CA VAL A 24 -49.36 -7.36 -52.29
C VAL A 24 -49.18 -6.14 -51.34
N LEU A 25 -47.97 -5.55 -51.46
CA LEU A 25 -47.47 -4.20 -51.13
C LEU A 25 -47.14 -3.85 -49.66
N VAL A 26 -45.84 -3.82 -49.30
CA VAL A 26 -45.10 -2.58 -48.95
C VAL A 26 -43.59 -2.79 -49.18
N CYS A 27 -43.05 -1.94 -50.05
CA CYS A 27 -41.71 -1.40 -50.24
C CYS A 27 -40.43 -2.16 -49.83
N MET A 28 -39.54 -2.26 -50.82
CA MET A 28 -38.10 -2.41 -50.63
C MET A 28 -37.57 -1.20 -49.83
N ASP A 29 -36.84 -1.46 -48.75
CA ASP A 29 -35.74 -0.60 -48.32
C ASP A 29 -34.48 -1.44 -48.21
N ALA A 30 -33.47 -1.00 -48.94
CA ALA A 30 -32.15 -1.58 -48.99
C ALA A 30 -31.27 -0.99 -47.87
N SER A 31 -30.37 -1.83 -47.35
CA SER A 31 -29.25 -1.50 -46.45
C SER A 31 -29.65 -1.09 -45.01
N ALA A 32 -29.03 -1.58 -43.95
CA ALA A 32 -27.65 -2.02 -43.81
C ALA A 32 -27.56 -3.29 -42.97
N ALA A 33 -26.85 -4.29 -43.52
CA ALA A 33 -26.29 -5.35 -42.72
C ALA A 33 -25.31 -4.73 -41.70
N SER A 34 -25.53 -5.02 -40.42
CA SER A 34 -24.57 -4.79 -39.34
C SER A 34 -23.18 -5.32 -39.75
N LYS A 35 -22.21 -4.41 -39.93
CA LYS A 35 -20.85 -4.75 -40.34
C LYS A 35 -20.08 -5.30 -39.14
N ASN A 36 -19.82 -6.60 -39.19
CA ASN A 36 -18.73 -7.39 -38.58
C ASN A 36 -17.91 -6.75 -37.42
N PRO A 37 -17.97 -7.28 -36.17
CA PRO A 37 -17.26 -6.73 -35.01
C PRO A 37 -15.74 -6.98 -34.98
N ALA A 38 -15.19 -7.77 -35.91
CA ALA A 38 -13.75 -7.97 -36.07
C ALA A 38 -13.42 -8.02 -37.56
N ALA A 39 -12.92 -6.91 -38.09
CA ALA A 39 -12.36 -6.88 -39.44
C ALA A 39 -10.84 -6.84 -39.31
N THR A 40 -10.17 -7.95 -39.61
CA THR A 40 -8.73 -7.92 -39.88
C THR A 40 -8.52 -7.03 -41.09
N ARG A 41 -7.91 -5.87 -40.87
CA ARG A 41 -7.56 -4.90 -41.90
C ARG A 41 -6.07 -5.00 -42.19
N ASN A 42 -5.59 -4.25 -43.17
CA ASN A 42 -4.20 -4.32 -43.57
C ASN A 42 -3.26 -3.90 -42.41
N GLY A 43 -2.75 -4.89 -41.67
CA GLY A 43 -1.81 -4.68 -40.56
C GLY A 43 -2.42 -4.36 -39.20
N TYR A 44 -3.74 -4.42 -39.00
CA TYR A 44 -4.36 -4.22 -37.68
C TYR A 44 -5.73 -4.91 -37.51
N GLU A 45 -6.11 -5.11 -36.25
CA GLU A 45 -7.47 -5.48 -35.85
C GLU A 45 -8.18 -4.31 -35.19
N TYR A 46 -9.50 -4.26 -35.35
CA TYR A 46 -10.36 -3.21 -34.83
C TYR A 46 -11.54 -3.81 -34.06
N TYR A 47 -11.76 -3.29 -32.86
CA TYR A 47 -12.89 -3.61 -31.99
C TYR A 47 -13.58 -2.32 -31.53
N GLN A 48 -14.87 -2.42 -31.21
CA GLN A 48 -15.67 -1.31 -30.72
C GLN A 48 -16.70 -1.79 -29.70
N ILE A 49 -16.98 -0.94 -28.71
CA ILE A 49 -18.12 -1.06 -27.82
C ILE A 49 -18.68 0.35 -27.50
N GLY A 50 -19.99 0.45 -27.27
CA GLY A 50 -20.70 1.72 -27.02
C GLY A 50 -21.12 2.46 -28.30
N ASP A 51 -21.62 3.69 -28.13
CA ASP A 51 -22.18 4.52 -29.21
C ASP A 51 -21.17 5.61 -29.64
N LEU A 52 -20.63 5.47 -30.85
CA LEU A 52 -19.71 6.45 -31.43
C LEU A 52 -20.37 7.79 -31.79
N ASN A 53 -21.71 7.83 -31.87
CA ASN A 53 -22.45 9.05 -32.18
C ASN A 53 -22.97 9.77 -30.95
N ALA A 54 -22.82 9.16 -29.77
CA ALA A 54 -23.23 9.78 -28.52
C ALA A 54 -22.40 11.06 -28.30
N PRO A 55 -23.03 12.19 -27.91
CA PRO A 55 -22.28 13.41 -27.64
C PRO A 55 -21.38 13.22 -26.42
N ARG A 56 -20.18 13.78 -26.47
CA ARG A 56 -19.29 13.87 -25.29
C ARG A 56 -19.95 14.71 -24.19
N PRO A 57 -20.20 14.16 -22.99
CA PRO A 57 -20.91 14.89 -21.93
C PRO A 57 -20.15 16.10 -21.37
N GLY A 58 -18.82 16.05 -21.30
CA GLY A 58 -17.97 17.08 -20.71
C GLY A 58 -16.91 17.63 -21.67
N HIS A 59 -16.04 18.49 -21.14
CA HIS A 59 -14.85 18.94 -21.86
C HIS A 59 -13.67 18.00 -21.56
N THR A 60 -12.74 17.88 -22.51
CA THR A 60 -11.47 17.19 -22.28
C THR A 60 -10.51 18.09 -21.52
N GLU A 61 -9.70 17.49 -20.64
CA GLU A 61 -8.65 18.14 -19.88
C GLU A 61 -7.32 17.41 -20.07
N ALA A 62 -6.22 18.17 -20.10
CA ALA A 62 -4.88 17.58 -20.21
C ALA A 62 -4.62 16.69 -18.99
N ALA A 63 -4.15 15.47 -19.24
CA ALA A 63 -3.84 14.51 -18.19
C ALA A 63 -2.92 13.41 -18.71
N LEU A 64 -2.08 12.89 -17.81
CA LEU A 64 -1.21 11.75 -18.04
C LEU A 64 -1.55 10.64 -17.04
N MET A 65 -1.72 9.42 -17.52
CA MET A 65 -1.80 8.24 -16.65
C MET A 65 -0.64 7.30 -16.92
N LEU A 66 0.24 7.16 -15.93
CA LEU A 66 1.38 6.26 -15.96
C LEU A 66 1.07 5.04 -15.09
N MET A 67 0.57 3.96 -15.69
CA MET A 67 0.26 2.71 -14.99
C MET A 67 1.38 1.67 -15.09
N GLY A 68 1.88 1.17 -13.96
CA GLY A 68 3.02 0.25 -13.95
C GLY A 68 2.71 -1.13 -14.53
N GLY A 69 1.46 -1.58 -14.50
CA GLY A 69 1.01 -2.86 -15.05
C GLY A 69 -0.05 -3.54 -14.19
N GLY A 70 -0.37 -4.80 -14.52
CA GLY A 70 -1.23 -5.65 -13.70
C GLY A 70 -2.72 -5.29 -13.75
N LYS A 71 -3.42 -5.47 -12.63
CA LYS A 71 -4.84 -5.16 -12.43
C LYS A 71 -5.07 -3.65 -12.46
N TRP A 72 -6.23 -3.25 -12.96
CA TRP A 72 -6.56 -1.85 -13.21
C TRP A 72 -7.08 -1.16 -11.94
N PRO A 73 -6.43 -0.06 -11.48
CA PRO A 73 -6.99 0.72 -10.38
C PRO A 73 -8.24 1.46 -10.87
N ASN A 74 -9.44 0.95 -10.58
CA ASN A 74 -10.71 1.50 -11.11
C ASN A 74 -10.85 3.01 -10.89
N LYS A 75 -10.41 3.55 -9.75
CA LYS A 75 -10.42 5.00 -9.46
C LYS A 75 -9.56 5.80 -10.43
N ALA A 76 -8.42 5.26 -10.86
CA ALA A 76 -7.55 5.91 -11.83
C ALA A 76 -8.24 5.98 -13.20
N PHE A 77 -8.86 4.89 -13.64
CA PHE A 77 -9.57 4.86 -14.93
C PHE A 77 -10.86 5.69 -14.92
N ALA A 78 -11.60 5.72 -13.82
CA ALA A 78 -12.72 6.65 -13.65
C ALA A 78 -12.25 8.11 -13.74
N TRP A 79 -11.10 8.44 -13.13
CA TRP A 79 -10.47 9.75 -13.27
C TRP A 79 -10.07 10.04 -14.73
N PHE A 80 -9.49 9.07 -15.44
CA PHE A 80 -9.13 9.22 -16.86
C PHE A 80 -10.33 9.44 -17.77
N ALA A 81 -11.41 8.68 -17.55
CA ALA A 81 -12.68 8.84 -18.24
C ALA A 81 -13.26 10.24 -18.03
N ALA A 82 -13.22 10.75 -16.79
CA ALA A 82 -13.63 12.11 -16.48
C ALA A 82 -12.76 13.17 -17.18
N LYS A 83 -11.43 12.98 -17.24
CA LYS A 83 -10.52 13.86 -18.01
C LYS A 83 -10.77 13.80 -19.51
N GLY A 84 -11.32 12.70 -20.01
CA GLY A 84 -11.81 12.56 -21.38
C GLY A 84 -13.20 13.16 -21.60
N GLY A 85 -13.77 13.87 -20.62
CA GLY A 85 -15.12 14.40 -20.68
C GLY A 85 -16.20 13.32 -20.76
N HIS A 86 -15.93 12.10 -20.29
CA HIS A 86 -16.79 10.92 -20.42
C HIS A 86 -17.12 10.55 -21.89
N GLY A 87 -16.26 10.97 -22.83
CA GLY A 87 -16.46 10.78 -24.26
C GLY A 87 -15.91 9.45 -24.80
N HIS A 88 -15.26 9.53 -25.96
CA HIS A 88 -14.79 8.38 -26.71
C HIS A 88 -13.32 8.07 -26.40
N VAL A 89 -13.05 6.86 -25.89
CA VAL A 89 -11.68 6.43 -25.59
C VAL A 89 -11.15 5.48 -26.67
N VAL A 90 -9.90 5.69 -27.09
CA VAL A 90 -9.20 4.78 -28.00
C VAL A 90 -8.12 4.02 -27.22
N ILE A 91 -8.16 2.69 -27.30
CA ILE A 91 -7.15 1.79 -26.76
C ILE A 91 -6.23 1.33 -27.89
N LEU A 92 -4.94 1.60 -27.78
CA LEU A 92 -3.91 1.18 -28.74
C LEU A 92 -3.13 0.01 -28.16
N ARG A 93 -3.00 -1.10 -28.91
CA ARG A 93 -2.36 -2.34 -28.45
C ARG A 93 -1.33 -2.85 -29.44
N ALA A 94 -0.25 -3.46 -28.94
CA ALA A 94 0.68 -4.26 -29.73
C ALA A 94 0.30 -5.75 -29.80
N SER A 95 -0.56 -6.23 -28.89
CA SER A 95 -1.02 -7.62 -28.82
C SER A 95 -2.31 -7.77 -28.00
N GLY A 96 -2.93 -8.95 -28.06
CA GLY A 96 -4.22 -9.27 -27.42
C GLY A 96 -5.41 -8.86 -28.29
N ALA A 97 -6.61 -8.81 -27.71
CA ALA A 97 -7.84 -8.52 -28.44
C ALA A 97 -8.66 -7.41 -27.76
N ASP A 98 -9.86 -7.74 -27.27
CA ASP A 98 -10.89 -6.77 -26.87
C ASP A 98 -11.18 -6.77 -25.36
N GLU A 99 -10.32 -7.38 -24.55
CA GLU A 99 -10.57 -7.56 -23.12
C GLU A 99 -10.61 -6.22 -22.37
N MET A 100 -9.65 -5.33 -22.68
CA MET A 100 -9.54 -4.03 -21.99
C MET A 100 -10.66 -3.05 -22.36
N GLN A 101 -11.26 -3.16 -23.55
CA GLN A 101 -12.42 -2.33 -23.87
C GLN A 101 -13.65 -2.73 -23.06
N LYS A 102 -13.81 -4.03 -22.77
CA LYS A 102 -14.91 -4.52 -21.93
C LYS A 102 -14.74 -4.06 -20.49
N GLU A 103 -13.54 -4.17 -19.95
CA GLU A 103 -13.20 -3.70 -18.61
C GLU A 103 -13.44 -2.17 -18.47
N LEU A 104 -12.95 -1.36 -19.43
CA LEU A 104 -13.16 0.09 -19.39
C LEU A 104 -14.63 0.48 -19.56
N TYR A 105 -15.35 -0.12 -20.50
CA TYR A 105 -16.72 0.28 -20.84
C TYR A 105 -17.76 -0.30 -19.86
N THR A 106 -17.58 -1.55 -19.44
CA THR A 106 -18.59 -2.31 -18.68
C THR A 106 -18.32 -2.27 -17.18
N ASP A 107 -17.08 -2.55 -16.77
CA ASP A 107 -16.74 -2.74 -15.35
C ASP A 107 -16.42 -1.41 -14.67
N ILE A 108 -15.65 -0.54 -15.34
CA ILE A 108 -15.35 0.81 -14.86
C ILE A 108 -16.47 1.79 -15.26
N GLY A 109 -16.84 1.78 -16.54
CA GLY A 109 -17.86 2.66 -17.10
C GLY A 109 -17.45 4.12 -17.21
N GLY A 110 -18.43 4.98 -17.52
CA GLY A 110 -18.23 6.43 -17.59
C GLY A 110 -17.59 6.92 -18.90
N VAL A 111 -17.64 6.16 -19.98
CA VAL A 111 -17.23 6.56 -21.33
C VAL A 111 -18.35 6.29 -22.33
N ALA A 112 -18.52 7.14 -23.33
CA ALA A 112 -19.56 7.01 -24.36
C ALA A 112 -19.31 5.79 -25.27
N SER A 113 -18.04 5.54 -25.58
CA SER A 113 -17.60 4.39 -26.37
C SER A 113 -16.13 4.09 -26.15
N VAL A 114 -15.72 2.87 -26.48
CA VAL A 114 -14.31 2.48 -26.58
C VAL A 114 -14.05 1.86 -27.94
N GLN A 115 -12.97 2.29 -28.59
CA GLN A 115 -12.44 1.68 -29.80
C GLN A 115 -11.06 1.08 -29.52
N THR A 116 -10.81 -0.15 -29.93
CA THR A 116 -9.50 -0.80 -29.75
C THR A 116 -8.84 -1.06 -31.09
N LEU A 117 -7.57 -0.67 -31.22
CA LEU A 117 -6.73 -0.93 -32.39
C LEU A 117 -5.54 -1.81 -31.98
N VAL A 118 -5.44 -3.01 -32.55
CA VAL A 118 -4.31 -3.92 -32.32
C VAL A 118 -3.40 -3.90 -33.55
N PHE A 119 -2.17 -3.43 -33.37
CA PHE A 119 -1.22 -3.22 -34.46
C PHE A 119 -0.35 -4.46 -34.70
N HIS A 120 -0.38 -4.96 -35.94
CA HIS A 120 0.42 -6.10 -36.40
C HIS A 120 1.53 -5.69 -37.38
N SER A 121 1.50 -4.45 -37.89
CA SER A 121 2.54 -3.93 -38.77
C SER A 121 2.67 -2.40 -38.72
N ARG A 122 3.82 -1.91 -39.21
CA ARG A 122 4.07 -0.48 -39.41
C ARG A 122 3.13 0.16 -40.44
N ALA A 123 2.57 -0.60 -41.38
CA ALA A 123 1.69 -0.05 -42.42
C ALA A 123 0.39 0.50 -41.83
N ALA A 124 -0.14 -0.13 -40.77
CA ALA A 124 -1.32 0.33 -40.07
C ALA A 124 -1.15 1.73 -39.42
N ALA A 125 0.08 2.12 -39.08
CA ALA A 125 0.39 3.43 -38.51
C ALA A 125 0.26 4.60 -39.53
N SER A 126 -0.04 4.29 -40.79
CA SER A 126 -0.33 5.26 -41.86
C SER A 126 -1.73 5.07 -42.46
N ASP A 127 -2.52 4.13 -41.95
CA ASP A 127 -3.85 3.83 -42.47
C ASP A 127 -4.81 5.01 -42.20
N PRO A 128 -5.50 5.56 -43.21
CA PRO A 128 -6.36 6.74 -43.03
C PRO A 128 -7.45 6.56 -41.97
N GLN A 129 -8.00 5.34 -41.84
CA GLN A 129 -9.05 5.06 -40.87
C GLN A 129 -8.50 4.99 -39.44
N VAL A 130 -7.30 4.43 -39.26
CA VAL A 130 -6.58 4.47 -37.98
C VAL A 130 -6.34 5.91 -37.54
N LEU A 131 -5.85 6.76 -38.44
CA LEU A 131 -5.57 8.17 -38.14
C LEU A 131 -6.84 8.95 -37.81
N ASP A 132 -7.94 8.65 -38.49
CA ASP A 132 -9.25 9.26 -38.23
C ASP A 132 -9.75 8.92 -36.82
N ILE A 133 -9.69 7.64 -36.43
CA ILE A 133 -10.07 7.18 -35.09
C ILE A 133 -9.25 7.89 -34.01
N VAL A 134 -7.92 7.95 -34.20
CA VAL A 134 -7.02 8.56 -33.22
C VAL A 134 -7.24 10.07 -33.07
N ARG A 135 -7.55 10.78 -34.16
CA ARG A 135 -7.82 12.24 -34.11
C ARG A 135 -9.12 12.57 -33.38
N HIS A 136 -10.13 11.73 -33.51
CA HIS A 136 -11.44 11.92 -32.86
C HIS A 136 -11.49 11.42 -31.42
N ALA A 137 -10.48 10.69 -30.95
CA ALA A 137 -10.40 10.24 -29.57
C ALA A 137 -10.49 11.41 -28.59
N ASP A 138 -11.27 11.26 -27.53
CA ASP A 138 -11.27 12.18 -26.39
C ASP A 138 -10.24 11.79 -25.34
N GLY A 139 -9.90 10.51 -25.26
CA GLY A 139 -8.77 10.01 -24.48
C GLY A 139 -8.09 8.84 -25.20
N ILE A 140 -6.77 8.71 -25.03
CA ILE A 140 -5.99 7.61 -25.63
C ILE A 140 -5.31 6.82 -24.54
N PHE A 141 -5.48 5.50 -24.55
CA PHE A 141 -4.79 4.60 -23.62
C PHE A 141 -3.94 3.58 -24.38
N ILE A 142 -2.65 3.52 -24.05
CA ILE A 142 -1.69 2.60 -24.68
C ILE A 142 -1.50 1.38 -23.79
N ALA A 143 -1.83 0.21 -24.32
CA ALA A 143 -1.83 -1.02 -23.56
C ALA A 143 -0.44 -1.63 -23.32
N GLY A 144 -0.40 -2.68 -22.50
CA GLY A 144 0.72 -3.62 -22.48
C GLY A 144 0.85 -4.41 -23.79
N GLY A 145 1.94 -5.16 -23.91
CA GLY A 145 2.27 -5.95 -25.10
C GLY A 145 3.77 -5.93 -25.37
N ASP A 146 4.16 -6.24 -26.61
CA ASP A 146 5.55 -6.10 -27.06
C ASP A 146 5.88 -4.61 -27.24
N GLN A 147 6.72 -4.10 -26.35
CA GLN A 147 7.14 -2.70 -26.36
C GLN A 147 7.91 -2.31 -27.62
N SER A 148 8.69 -3.23 -28.18
CA SER A 148 9.50 -2.98 -29.37
C SER A 148 8.62 -2.70 -30.59
N ASN A 149 7.41 -3.27 -30.63
CA ASN A 149 6.45 -3.04 -31.70
C ASN A 149 5.92 -1.60 -31.70
N TYR A 150 5.71 -0.97 -30.54
CA TYR A 150 5.31 0.45 -30.51
C TYR A 150 6.38 1.34 -31.14
N VAL A 151 7.64 1.14 -30.78
CA VAL A 151 8.74 1.92 -31.36
C VAL A 151 8.88 1.63 -32.86
N ARG A 152 8.97 0.35 -33.24
CA ARG A 152 9.18 -0.09 -34.64
C ARG A 152 8.03 0.30 -35.56
N PHE A 153 6.78 0.23 -35.08
CA PHE A 153 5.62 0.51 -35.90
C PHE A 153 5.26 1.98 -35.92
N TRP A 154 5.48 2.74 -34.85
CA TRP A 154 4.92 4.09 -34.75
C TRP A 154 5.97 5.19 -34.91
N LYS A 155 7.22 5.04 -34.44
CA LYS A 155 8.19 6.15 -34.44
C LYS A 155 8.37 6.71 -35.85
N GLY A 156 8.17 8.03 -36.02
CA GLY A 156 8.28 8.72 -37.31
C GLY A 156 7.18 8.41 -38.33
N THR A 157 6.02 7.92 -37.88
CA THR A 157 4.83 7.68 -38.74
C THR A 157 3.75 8.76 -38.55
N PRO A 158 2.76 8.85 -39.46
CA PRO A 158 1.61 9.72 -39.28
C PRO A 158 0.83 9.47 -37.97
N LEU A 159 0.78 8.23 -37.49
CA LEU A 159 0.18 7.91 -36.19
C LEU A 159 0.92 8.59 -35.04
N ASN A 160 2.26 8.54 -35.04
CA ASN A 160 3.06 9.20 -34.01
C ASN A 160 2.84 10.73 -34.00
N VAL A 161 2.71 11.34 -35.18
CA VAL A 161 2.31 12.75 -35.29
C VAL A 161 0.91 12.99 -34.71
N ALA A 162 -0.06 12.12 -35.03
CA ALA A 162 -1.44 12.23 -34.51
C ALA A 162 -1.50 12.09 -32.98
N LEU A 163 -0.67 11.22 -32.38
CA LEU A 163 -0.56 11.08 -30.92
C LEU A 163 -0.02 12.35 -30.27
N ASN A 164 1.04 12.95 -30.83
CA ASN A 164 1.58 14.21 -30.31
C ASN A 164 0.58 15.37 -30.50
N GLN A 165 -0.20 15.39 -31.59
CA GLN A 165 -1.28 16.35 -31.80
C GLN A 165 -2.42 16.18 -30.79
N HIS A 166 -2.82 14.95 -30.47
CA HIS A 166 -3.82 14.66 -29.44
C HIS A 166 -3.43 15.29 -28.09
N VAL A 167 -2.18 15.12 -27.70
CA VAL A 167 -1.62 15.70 -26.47
C VAL A 167 -1.55 17.23 -26.56
N ALA A 168 -1.10 17.78 -27.69
CA ALA A 168 -1.04 19.23 -27.92
C ALA A 168 -2.43 19.90 -27.88
N HIS A 169 -3.50 19.16 -28.19
CA HIS A 169 -4.89 19.61 -28.04
C HIS A 169 -5.41 19.54 -26.60
N GLY A 170 -4.56 19.20 -25.63
CA GLY A 170 -4.92 19.14 -24.21
C GLY A 170 -5.86 18.00 -23.88
N LYS A 171 -5.78 16.89 -24.62
CA LYS A 171 -6.57 15.67 -24.35
C LYS A 171 -5.76 14.67 -23.52
N PRO A 172 -6.40 13.87 -22.65
CA PRO A 172 -5.71 12.90 -21.81
C PRO A 172 -5.09 11.75 -22.62
N ILE A 173 -3.89 11.35 -22.20
CA ILE A 173 -3.21 10.16 -22.70
C ILE A 173 -2.65 9.33 -21.54
N GLY A 174 -2.71 8.01 -21.65
CA GLY A 174 -2.22 7.12 -20.61
C GLY A 174 -1.63 5.85 -21.19
N GLY A 175 -0.99 5.05 -20.34
CA GLY A 175 -0.56 3.74 -20.74
C GLY A 175 -0.18 2.83 -19.57
N THR A 176 -0.18 1.53 -19.85
CA THR A 176 0.16 0.48 -18.89
C THR A 176 1.28 -0.41 -19.40
N SER A 177 2.18 -0.84 -18.51
CA SER A 177 3.30 -1.71 -18.87
C SER A 177 4.06 -1.15 -20.11
N ALA A 178 4.15 -1.88 -21.22
CA ALA A 178 4.82 -1.39 -22.44
C ALA A 178 4.31 -0.02 -22.92
N GLY A 179 3.03 0.29 -22.71
CA GLY A 179 2.45 1.59 -22.99
C GLY A 179 2.97 2.70 -22.08
N LEU A 180 3.12 2.47 -20.76
CA LEU A 180 3.76 3.44 -19.86
C LEU A 180 5.20 3.70 -20.30
N ALA A 181 5.96 2.63 -20.58
CA ALA A 181 7.40 2.68 -20.78
C ALA A 181 7.85 3.51 -22.00
N ILE A 182 6.89 3.93 -22.86
CA ILE A 182 7.11 4.78 -24.03
C ILE A 182 6.57 6.21 -23.86
N LEU A 183 6.01 6.56 -22.70
CA LEU A 183 5.44 7.91 -22.42
C LEU A 183 6.48 8.90 -21.88
N GLY A 184 7.68 8.46 -21.52
CA GLY A 184 8.77 9.37 -21.15
C GLY A 184 9.29 10.14 -22.37
N GLY A 185 9.96 11.27 -22.13
CA GLY A 185 10.79 11.93 -23.16
C GLY A 185 11.92 11.01 -23.66
N TYR A 186 12.29 10.04 -22.83
CA TYR A 186 13.12 8.89 -23.18
C TYR A 186 12.39 7.59 -22.83
N ALA A 187 12.61 6.56 -23.63
CA ALA A 187 11.96 5.26 -23.50
C ALA A 187 12.97 4.12 -23.62
N TYR A 188 12.80 3.05 -22.85
CA TYR A 188 13.54 1.81 -23.05
C TYR A 188 12.84 0.95 -24.11
N GLY A 189 13.25 0.97 -25.37
CA GLY A 189 12.49 0.38 -26.47
C GLY A 189 12.48 -1.16 -26.56
N ALA A 190 13.28 -1.86 -25.75
CA ALA A 190 13.43 -3.33 -25.80
C ALA A 190 13.70 -3.87 -27.22
N LEU A 191 14.48 -3.13 -28.03
CA LEU A 191 14.62 -3.37 -29.47
C LEU A 191 15.41 -4.64 -29.82
N ASP A 192 16.06 -5.25 -28.85
CA ASP A 192 16.71 -6.56 -28.93
C ASP A 192 15.73 -7.73 -28.69
N GLY A 193 14.47 -7.45 -28.37
CA GLY A 193 13.45 -8.44 -28.03
C GLY A 193 13.58 -8.98 -26.60
N GLY A 194 14.49 -8.43 -25.80
CA GLY A 194 14.71 -8.81 -24.40
C GLY A 194 13.95 -7.93 -23.40
N SER A 195 14.12 -8.24 -22.12
CA SER A 195 13.79 -7.35 -21.00
C SER A 195 15.05 -7.24 -20.15
N MET A 196 15.68 -6.07 -20.14
CA MET A 196 16.84 -5.84 -19.29
C MET A 196 16.46 -5.98 -17.81
N GLU A 197 17.31 -6.65 -17.04
CA GLU A 197 17.20 -6.75 -15.59
C GLU A 197 18.13 -5.75 -14.90
N SER A 198 17.89 -5.48 -13.60
CA SER A 198 18.69 -4.51 -12.85
C SER A 198 20.17 -4.83 -12.82
N GLN A 199 20.53 -6.09 -12.59
CA GLN A 199 21.94 -6.49 -12.51
C GLN A 199 22.66 -6.32 -13.85
N ASP A 200 21.99 -6.61 -14.97
CA ASP A 200 22.56 -6.42 -16.31
C ASP A 200 22.77 -4.94 -16.63
N ALA A 201 21.80 -4.10 -16.30
CA ALA A 201 21.90 -2.65 -16.50
C ALA A 201 23.07 -2.02 -15.73
N LEU A 202 23.35 -2.52 -14.52
CA LEU A 202 24.43 -2.03 -13.66
C LEU A 202 25.80 -2.61 -14.06
N ARG A 203 25.88 -3.88 -14.45
CA ARG A 203 27.14 -4.51 -14.88
C ARG A 203 27.55 -4.16 -16.31
N HIS A 204 26.57 -3.87 -17.17
CA HIS A 204 26.77 -3.59 -18.58
C HIS A 204 26.00 -2.33 -19.03
N PRO A 205 26.29 -1.15 -18.44
CA PRO A 205 25.52 0.08 -18.68
C PRO A 205 25.56 0.59 -20.12
N LEU A 206 26.55 0.17 -20.91
CA LEU A 206 26.69 0.47 -22.34
C LEU A 206 26.52 -0.78 -23.24
N GLY A 207 25.92 -1.85 -22.70
CA GLY A 207 25.69 -3.10 -23.41
C GLY A 207 24.63 -2.98 -24.52
N LYS A 208 24.62 -3.97 -25.43
CA LYS A 208 23.70 -3.99 -26.59
C LYS A 208 22.22 -4.00 -26.22
N GLY A 209 21.87 -4.56 -25.05
CA GLY A 209 20.50 -4.55 -24.56
C GLY A 209 20.00 -3.16 -24.13
N MET A 210 20.89 -2.18 -23.98
CA MET A 210 20.56 -0.83 -23.52
C MET A 210 19.97 0.03 -24.65
N THR A 211 18.79 -0.38 -25.12
CA THR A 211 18.10 0.13 -26.31
C THR A 211 17.21 1.33 -25.97
N LEU A 212 17.83 2.41 -25.48
CA LEU A 212 17.13 3.66 -25.17
C LEU A 212 16.77 4.43 -26.45
N VAL A 213 15.59 5.02 -26.45
CA VAL A 213 14.97 5.72 -27.59
C VAL A 213 14.54 7.10 -27.10
N ASP A 214 14.88 8.13 -27.85
CA ASP A 214 14.45 9.52 -27.66
C ASP A 214 13.37 9.90 -28.69
N ASP A 215 12.88 11.14 -28.63
CA ASP A 215 12.05 11.79 -29.66
C ASP A 215 10.91 10.89 -30.18
N PHE A 216 10.21 10.23 -29.25
CA PHE A 216 9.08 9.36 -29.56
C PHE A 216 7.76 10.02 -29.18
N MET A 217 7.58 10.39 -27.91
CA MET A 217 6.39 11.09 -27.41
C MET A 217 6.79 12.45 -26.84
N HIS A 218 5.99 13.49 -27.11
CA HIS A 218 6.21 14.84 -26.59
C HIS A 218 5.15 15.21 -25.55
N LEU A 219 5.30 14.66 -24.36
CA LEU A 219 4.35 14.87 -23.26
C LEU A 219 4.81 16.03 -22.36
N PRO A 220 3.91 16.96 -21.99
CA PRO A 220 4.19 17.98 -21.00
C PRO A 220 4.78 17.38 -19.71
N TYR A 221 5.81 18.03 -19.17
CA TYR A 221 6.48 17.68 -17.92
C TYR A 221 7.30 16.36 -17.91
N LEU A 222 7.27 15.57 -18.99
CA LEU A 222 8.04 14.33 -19.10
C LEU A 222 9.26 14.42 -20.02
N GLN A 223 9.60 15.62 -20.53
CA GLN A 223 10.68 15.81 -21.50
C GLN A 223 12.05 15.32 -21.01
N GLN A 224 12.29 15.36 -19.70
CA GLN A 224 13.53 14.91 -19.07
C GLN A 224 13.32 13.63 -18.24
N VAL A 225 12.27 12.87 -18.52
CA VAL A 225 11.92 11.67 -17.74
C VAL A 225 12.09 10.43 -18.62
N ILE A 226 12.82 9.45 -18.09
CA ILE A 226 12.71 8.06 -18.53
C ILE A 226 11.83 7.29 -17.55
N THR A 227 10.93 6.47 -18.07
CA THR A 227 9.95 5.76 -17.25
C THR A 227 10.22 4.26 -17.16
N ASP A 228 9.74 3.63 -16.08
CA ASP A 228 9.84 2.20 -15.85
C ASP A 228 8.55 1.62 -15.20
N THR A 229 8.31 0.33 -15.37
CA THR A 229 7.05 -0.40 -15.15
C THR A 229 7.28 -1.63 -14.27
N HIS A 230 6.23 -2.19 -13.68
CA HIS A 230 6.31 -3.37 -12.79
C HIS A 230 7.44 -3.22 -11.76
N PHE A 231 7.61 -2.00 -11.26
CA PHE A 231 8.93 -1.53 -10.84
C PHE A 231 9.50 -2.30 -9.65
N ASN A 232 8.78 -2.30 -8.53
CA ASN A 232 9.22 -3.02 -7.33
C ASN A 232 8.94 -4.52 -7.45
N ALA A 233 7.80 -4.91 -8.03
CA ALA A 233 7.46 -6.31 -8.31
C ALA A 233 8.55 -7.08 -9.09
N ARG A 234 9.37 -6.39 -9.89
CA ARG A 234 10.50 -6.98 -10.64
C ARG A 234 11.87 -6.46 -10.23
N GLY A 235 11.98 -5.74 -9.11
CA GLY A 235 13.27 -5.24 -8.60
C GLY A 235 14.02 -4.32 -9.59
N ARG A 236 13.33 -3.41 -10.29
CA ARG A 236 13.85 -2.63 -11.43
C ARG A 236 14.57 -1.32 -11.08
N LEU A 237 14.87 -1.09 -9.81
CA LEU A 237 15.59 0.12 -9.38
C LEU A 237 16.97 0.24 -10.04
N GLY A 238 17.77 -0.82 -10.00
CA GLY A 238 19.10 -0.82 -10.65
C GLY A 238 19.02 -0.60 -12.16
N ARG A 239 17.97 -1.13 -12.79
CA ARG A 239 17.69 -0.93 -14.21
C ARG A 239 17.47 0.53 -14.56
N LEU A 240 16.55 1.18 -13.85
CA LEU A 240 16.25 2.59 -14.07
C LEU A 240 17.44 3.50 -13.75
N ILE A 241 18.23 3.18 -12.72
CA ILE A 241 19.51 3.87 -12.45
C ILE A 241 20.46 3.72 -13.64
N GLY A 242 20.60 2.52 -14.20
CA GLY A 242 21.41 2.27 -15.39
C GLY A 242 20.94 3.07 -16.62
N PHE A 243 19.62 3.19 -16.82
CA PHE A 243 19.04 4.00 -17.88
C PHE A 243 19.40 5.47 -17.74
N VAL A 244 19.19 6.04 -16.54
CA VAL A 244 19.54 7.43 -16.23
C VAL A 244 21.04 7.67 -16.38
N ALA A 245 21.88 6.73 -15.92
CA ALA A 245 23.33 6.81 -16.01
C ALA A 245 23.80 6.93 -17.46
N LYS A 246 23.28 6.07 -18.36
CA LYS A 246 23.61 6.13 -19.79
C LYS A 246 23.20 7.45 -20.42
N LEU A 247 21.97 7.90 -20.20
CA LEU A 247 21.49 9.16 -20.80
C LEU A 247 22.30 10.37 -20.32
N ARG A 248 22.68 10.40 -19.04
CA ARG A 248 23.54 11.46 -18.49
C ARG A 248 24.98 11.40 -19.00
N TYR A 249 25.49 10.20 -19.27
CA TYR A 249 26.77 10.00 -19.96
C TYR A 249 26.73 10.54 -21.39
N GLU A 250 25.62 10.32 -22.11
CA GLU A 250 25.39 10.79 -23.48
C GLU A 250 25.10 12.30 -23.58
N GLY A 251 25.08 13.02 -22.46
CA GLY A 251 24.97 14.49 -22.40
C GLY A 251 23.64 15.03 -21.91
N HIS A 252 22.69 14.15 -21.56
CA HIS A 252 21.36 14.55 -21.07
C HIS A 252 21.36 14.71 -19.54
N SER A 253 22.11 15.71 -19.04
CA SER A 253 22.36 15.91 -17.60
C SER A 253 21.10 16.10 -16.74
N GLY A 254 20.00 16.60 -17.30
CA GLY A 254 18.75 16.82 -16.59
C GLY A 254 17.87 15.58 -16.40
N VAL A 255 18.22 14.45 -17.03
CA VAL A 255 17.33 13.27 -17.05
C VAL A 255 17.14 12.67 -15.66
N VAL A 256 15.90 12.33 -15.33
CA VAL A 256 15.50 11.58 -14.13
C VAL A 256 14.71 10.33 -14.49
N GLY A 257 14.63 9.39 -13.56
CA GLY A 257 13.84 8.17 -13.70
C GLY A 257 12.52 8.26 -12.95
N LEU A 258 11.45 7.71 -13.54
CA LEU A 258 10.15 7.55 -12.89
C LEU A 258 9.68 6.10 -13.02
N GLY A 259 9.75 5.33 -11.94
CA GLY A 259 9.26 3.95 -11.88
C GLY A 259 7.85 3.89 -11.28
N VAL A 260 6.96 3.06 -11.82
CA VAL A 260 5.62 2.82 -11.23
C VAL A 260 5.44 1.33 -10.96
N ASP A 261 4.95 0.99 -9.76
CA ASP A 261 4.76 -0.41 -9.38
C ASP A 261 3.68 -1.09 -10.20
N GLN A 262 3.70 -2.41 -10.19
CA GLN A 262 2.57 -3.19 -10.66
C GLN A 262 1.31 -2.84 -9.84
N ASP A 263 0.15 -2.82 -10.49
CA ASP A 263 -1.16 -2.48 -9.89
C ASP A 263 -1.25 -1.05 -9.32
N ALA A 264 -0.33 -0.16 -9.74
CA ALA A 264 -0.34 1.26 -9.42
C ALA A 264 -0.39 2.14 -10.69
N ALA A 265 -0.99 3.32 -10.56
CA ALA A 265 -1.11 4.33 -11.59
C ALA A 265 -0.81 5.72 -11.02
N LEU A 266 0.24 6.37 -11.53
CA LEU A 266 0.53 7.77 -11.26
C LEU A 266 -0.22 8.63 -12.27
N CYS A 267 -1.24 9.34 -11.79
CA CYS A 267 -2.12 10.19 -12.59
C CYS A 267 -1.73 11.65 -12.39
N VAL A 268 -1.33 12.32 -13.47
CA VAL A 268 -0.86 13.71 -13.50
C VAL A 268 -1.90 14.57 -14.20
N ASP A 269 -2.38 15.62 -13.53
CA ASP A 269 -3.31 16.57 -14.13
C ASP A 269 -2.61 17.59 -15.05
N GLY A 270 -3.41 18.42 -15.74
CA GLY A 270 -2.91 19.45 -16.65
C GLY A 270 -2.07 20.55 -15.99
N ASN A 271 -2.03 20.62 -14.65
CA ASN A 271 -1.15 21.54 -13.92
C ASN A 271 0.21 20.90 -13.57
N GLY A 272 0.42 19.63 -13.94
CA GLY A 272 1.63 18.88 -13.64
C GLY A 272 1.61 18.19 -12.27
N ILE A 273 0.47 18.16 -11.57
CA ILE A 273 0.36 17.55 -10.24
C ILE A 273 -0.04 16.09 -10.35
N GLY A 274 0.88 15.20 -9.95
CA GLY A 274 0.73 13.76 -9.90
C GLY A 274 0.19 13.24 -8.56
N ARG A 275 -0.74 12.28 -8.63
CA ARG A 275 -1.27 11.50 -7.50
C ARG A 275 -1.27 10.02 -7.82
N LEU A 276 -0.96 9.18 -6.83
CA LEU A 276 -0.92 7.75 -7.00
C LEU A 276 -2.26 7.09 -6.66
N PHE A 277 -2.70 6.17 -7.52
CA PHE A 277 -3.77 5.21 -7.26
C PHE A 277 -3.19 3.81 -7.27
N THR A 278 -3.48 2.98 -6.27
CA THR A 278 -2.98 1.60 -6.19
C THR A 278 -4.04 0.67 -5.60
N ILE A 279 -3.95 -0.61 -5.94
CA ILE A 279 -4.84 -1.68 -5.44
C ILE A 279 -4.20 -2.41 -4.24
N ASN A 280 -2.88 -2.52 -4.23
CA ASN A 280 -2.11 -3.39 -3.33
C ASN A 280 -1.04 -2.62 -2.57
N ASN A 281 -1.27 -1.33 -2.33
CA ASN A 281 -0.36 -0.48 -1.55
C ASN A 281 1.03 -0.29 -2.18
N GLY A 282 1.14 -0.42 -3.51
CA GLY A 282 2.36 -0.13 -4.26
C GLY A 282 2.68 1.38 -4.32
N PHE A 283 3.88 1.71 -4.80
CA PHE A 283 4.37 3.09 -4.91
C PHE A 283 4.67 3.50 -6.36
N ALA A 284 5.02 4.77 -6.54
CA ALA A 284 5.89 5.21 -7.63
C ALA A 284 7.23 5.70 -7.05
N TRP A 285 8.28 5.72 -7.87
CA TRP A 285 9.64 6.08 -7.47
C TRP A 285 10.16 7.17 -8.40
N LEU A 286 10.61 8.27 -7.80
CA LEU A 286 11.44 9.26 -8.48
C LEU A 286 12.91 8.93 -8.22
N VAL A 287 13.67 8.68 -9.28
CA VAL A 287 15.11 8.39 -9.26
C VAL A 287 15.86 9.62 -9.80
N ARG A 288 16.53 10.34 -8.91
CA ARG A 288 17.17 11.63 -9.21
C ARG A 288 18.61 11.67 -8.70
N PRO A 289 19.60 11.39 -9.55
CA PRO A 289 21.00 11.56 -9.17
C PRO A 289 21.46 13.03 -9.25
N ASP A 290 22.38 13.42 -8.38
CA ASP A 290 22.86 14.81 -8.28
C ASP A 290 23.89 15.20 -9.35
N GLY A 291 24.50 14.22 -10.01
CA GLY A 291 25.59 14.46 -10.98
C GLY A 291 25.68 13.43 -12.09
N LYS A 292 26.83 13.35 -12.76
CA LYS A 292 27.16 12.27 -13.70
C LYS A 292 27.65 11.02 -12.95
N PRO A 293 27.57 9.82 -13.55
CA PRO A 293 28.21 8.63 -12.99
C PRO A 293 29.69 8.85 -12.72
N VAL A 294 30.19 8.28 -11.63
CA VAL A 294 31.63 8.29 -11.29
C VAL A 294 32.40 7.45 -12.30
N ARG A 295 31.83 6.32 -12.72
CA ARG A 295 32.39 5.44 -13.75
C ARG A 295 31.29 4.88 -14.63
N ILE A 296 31.42 5.06 -15.93
CA ILE A 296 30.59 4.40 -16.95
C ILE A 296 31.44 4.21 -18.21
N GLU A 297 31.83 2.96 -18.46
CA GLU A 297 32.76 2.59 -19.52
C GLU A 297 32.34 1.26 -20.15
N GLY A 298 32.63 1.08 -21.45
CA GLY A 298 32.30 -0.15 -22.16
C GLY A 298 32.98 -1.37 -21.52
N GLY A 299 32.20 -2.39 -21.19
CA GLY A 299 32.69 -3.64 -20.59
C GLY A 299 33.03 -3.57 -19.10
N LYS A 300 32.83 -2.42 -18.43
CA LYS A 300 33.02 -2.28 -16.98
C LYS A 300 31.70 -2.04 -16.25
N PRO A 301 31.57 -2.50 -14.99
CA PRO A 301 30.42 -2.19 -14.16
C PRO A 301 30.31 -0.70 -13.79
N LEU A 302 29.07 -0.23 -13.64
CA LEU A 302 28.70 1.14 -13.26
C LEU A 302 29.14 1.45 -11.83
N ASP A 303 29.71 2.65 -11.63
CA ASP A 303 29.76 3.32 -10.33
C ASP A 303 28.92 4.60 -10.38
N TYR A 304 27.86 4.63 -9.59
CA TYR A 304 26.97 5.79 -9.47
C TYR A 304 26.42 5.91 -8.04
N PRO A 305 27.27 6.24 -7.06
CA PRO A 305 26.86 6.41 -5.68
C PRO A 305 25.96 7.65 -5.50
N GLY A 306 25.15 7.64 -4.44
CA GLY A 306 24.36 8.79 -4.00
C GLY A 306 23.18 9.12 -4.91
N THR A 307 22.62 8.14 -5.62
CA THR A 307 21.41 8.40 -6.41
C THR A 307 20.21 8.53 -5.48
N ARG A 308 19.59 9.71 -5.41
CA ARG A 308 18.40 9.93 -4.57
C ARG A 308 17.21 9.16 -5.14
N VAL A 309 16.50 8.45 -4.28
CA VAL A 309 15.30 7.69 -4.58
C VAL A 309 14.19 8.13 -3.63
N THR A 310 13.13 8.69 -4.19
CA THR A 310 11.98 9.19 -3.41
C THR A 310 10.74 8.35 -3.72
N GLY A 311 10.11 7.82 -2.67
CA GLY A 311 8.86 7.07 -2.77
C GLY A 311 7.65 7.99 -2.79
N ILE A 312 6.76 7.76 -3.75
CA ILE A 312 5.50 8.49 -3.95
C ILE A 312 4.37 7.50 -3.66
N GLY A 313 3.58 7.78 -2.62
CA GLY A 313 2.42 6.96 -2.23
C GLY A 313 1.09 7.68 -2.45
N THR A 314 0.02 7.09 -1.94
CA THR A 314 -1.35 7.63 -2.04
C THR A 314 -1.55 8.92 -1.24
N GLN A 315 -0.70 9.18 -0.25
CA GLN A 315 -0.68 10.42 0.53
C GLN A 315 0.27 11.49 -0.02
N SER A 316 1.08 11.13 -1.03
CA SER A 316 2.05 12.02 -1.65
C SER A 316 1.45 12.78 -2.82
N THR A 317 2.04 13.92 -3.16
CA THR A 317 1.85 14.57 -4.45
C THR A 317 3.20 14.84 -5.07
N ILE A 318 3.35 14.61 -6.37
CA ILE A 318 4.54 15.00 -7.14
C ILE A 318 4.19 16.16 -8.06
N ASP A 319 5.00 17.21 -8.08
CA ASP A 319 4.93 18.26 -9.08
C ASP A 319 5.95 17.98 -10.18
N LEU A 320 5.50 17.62 -11.39
CA LEU A 320 6.42 17.30 -12.49
C LEU A 320 7.07 18.55 -13.13
N ARG A 321 6.67 19.76 -12.73
CA ARG A 321 7.29 21.00 -13.23
C ARG A 321 8.67 21.23 -12.61
N ASP A 322 8.84 20.84 -11.35
CA ASP A 322 10.10 20.99 -10.59
C ASP A 322 10.59 19.68 -9.96
N LEU A 323 9.85 18.58 -10.14
CA LEU A 323 10.12 17.25 -9.60
C LEU A 323 10.16 17.22 -8.06
N SER A 324 9.43 18.12 -7.41
CA SER A 324 9.24 18.10 -5.95
C SER A 324 8.20 17.04 -5.56
N VAL A 325 8.46 16.34 -4.45
CA VAL A 325 7.52 15.38 -3.86
C VAL A 325 7.14 15.89 -2.48
N HIS A 326 5.85 16.17 -2.30
CA HIS A 326 5.31 16.55 -1.00
C HIS A 326 4.80 15.30 -0.26
N ARG A 327 5.15 15.19 1.02
CA ARG A 327 4.90 14.01 1.88
C ARG A 327 5.41 12.71 1.21
N PRO A 328 6.70 12.62 0.89
CA PRO A 328 7.26 11.37 0.38
C PRO A 328 7.03 10.25 1.38
N VAL A 329 6.81 9.04 0.88
CA VAL A 329 6.63 7.87 1.74
C VAL A 329 7.95 7.42 2.36
N PHE A 330 9.04 7.60 1.62
CA PHE A 330 10.40 7.37 2.05
C PHE A 330 11.36 8.17 1.17
N GLU A 331 12.54 8.41 1.70
CA GLU A 331 13.67 8.94 0.95
C GLU A 331 14.89 8.06 1.21
N ALA A 332 15.57 7.68 0.13
CA ALA A 332 16.74 6.82 0.20
C ALA A 332 17.83 7.25 -0.78
N LEU A 333 19.04 6.80 -0.49
CA LEU A 333 20.18 6.84 -1.39
C LEU A 333 20.46 5.45 -1.94
N ALA A 334 20.62 5.38 -3.24
CA ALA A 334 21.02 4.19 -3.96
C ALA A 334 22.47 4.34 -4.43
N ASP A 335 23.30 3.41 -3.97
CA ASP A 335 24.70 3.29 -4.35
C ASP A 335 24.86 2.13 -5.34
N ALA A 336 25.12 2.45 -6.60
CA ALA A 336 25.67 1.47 -7.54
C ALA A 336 27.21 1.51 -7.42
N ARG A 337 27.83 0.40 -7.01
CA ARG A 337 29.30 0.25 -6.92
C ARG A 337 29.71 -1.10 -7.48
N ASP A 338 30.63 -1.09 -8.44
CA ASP A 338 31.06 -2.29 -9.15
C ASP A 338 29.88 -3.10 -9.72
N GLY A 339 28.82 -2.41 -10.14
CA GLY A 339 27.60 -3.02 -10.69
C GLY A 339 26.67 -3.67 -9.65
N GLU A 340 26.96 -3.54 -8.36
CA GLU A 340 26.10 -3.97 -7.27
C GLU A 340 25.33 -2.79 -6.70
N LEU A 341 24.04 -3.00 -6.38
CA LEU A 341 23.15 -1.97 -5.85
C LEU A 341 22.99 -2.12 -4.34
N ASN A 342 23.24 -1.05 -3.60
CA ASN A 342 22.90 -0.95 -2.19
C ASN A 342 21.98 0.25 -1.96
N VAL A 343 20.83 0.02 -1.34
CA VAL A 343 19.87 1.08 -0.99
C VAL A 343 19.87 1.27 0.52
N HIS A 344 20.08 2.49 0.96
CA HIS A 344 20.10 2.87 2.36
C HIS A 344 19.46 4.24 2.47
N GLY A 345 18.62 4.49 3.48
CA GLY A 345 18.14 5.86 3.70
C GLY A 345 19.09 6.68 4.54
N GLU A 346 18.80 7.98 4.59
CA GLU A 346 19.60 8.97 5.31
C GLU A 346 19.37 8.91 6.82
N HIS A 347 18.37 8.13 7.26
CA HIS A 347 17.90 8.09 8.64
C HIS A 347 18.43 6.88 9.40
N ALA A 348 18.97 7.15 10.60
CA ALA A 348 19.25 6.10 11.56
C ALA A 348 17.93 5.37 11.94
N PRO A 349 17.90 4.02 11.90
CA PRO A 349 16.74 3.29 12.36
C PRO A 349 16.49 3.53 13.85
N VAL A 350 15.22 3.58 14.23
CA VAL A 350 14.79 3.76 15.63
C VAL A 350 13.68 2.77 15.92
N LEU A 351 13.74 2.10 17.07
CA LEU A 351 12.66 1.27 17.59
C LEU A 351 12.31 1.74 19.00
N VAL A 352 11.02 1.90 19.26
CA VAL A 352 10.46 2.33 20.54
C VAL A 352 9.45 1.29 20.99
N ILE A 353 9.42 0.95 22.28
CA ILE A 353 8.47 -0.02 22.84
C ILE A 353 7.83 0.48 24.13
N HIS A 354 6.66 -0.07 24.45
CA HIS A 354 6.11 -0.10 25.80
C HIS A 354 5.66 -1.51 26.18
N GLY A 355 5.76 -1.83 27.48
CA GLY A 355 5.21 -3.03 28.11
C GLY A 355 3.94 -2.76 28.94
N GLY A 356 3.43 -1.53 28.87
CA GLY A 356 2.16 -1.12 29.49
C GLY A 356 2.31 -0.10 30.61
N ALA A 357 1.32 0.80 30.70
CA ALA A 357 1.16 1.77 31.77
C ALA A 357 0.46 1.13 33.00
N GLY A 358 0.39 1.89 34.11
CA GLY A 358 -0.26 1.40 35.33
C GLY A 358 0.64 0.52 36.22
N VAL A 359 1.95 0.73 36.15
CA VAL A 359 2.92 0.07 37.04
C VAL A 359 2.94 0.79 38.37
N GLU A 360 2.60 0.09 39.45
CA GLU A 360 2.69 0.61 40.82
C GLU A 360 3.94 0.12 41.52
N ARG A 361 4.73 1.03 42.10
CA ARG A 361 6.00 0.69 42.75
C ARG A 361 5.80 -0.24 43.95
N ALA A 362 4.66 -0.13 44.64
CA ALA A 362 4.30 -0.99 45.76
C ALA A 362 4.16 -2.48 45.37
N GLY A 363 3.84 -2.77 44.10
CA GLY A 363 3.71 -4.13 43.56
C GLY A 363 5.00 -4.71 42.98
N MET A 364 6.10 -3.96 42.98
CA MET A 364 7.34 -4.32 42.29
C MET A 364 8.44 -4.73 43.27
N THR A 365 9.01 -5.91 43.06
CA THR A 365 10.25 -6.32 43.73
C THR A 365 11.46 -6.03 42.83
N PRO A 366 12.68 -5.85 43.39
CA PRO A 366 13.88 -5.65 42.57
C PRO A 366 14.10 -6.75 41.53
N GLN A 367 13.68 -7.98 41.82
CA GLN A 367 13.77 -9.11 40.90
C GLN A 367 12.76 -9.02 39.74
N ILE A 368 11.53 -8.55 40.01
CA ILE A 368 10.53 -8.32 38.97
C ILE A 368 10.97 -7.15 38.09
N GLU A 369 11.47 -6.07 38.68
CA GLU A 369 12.03 -4.93 37.93
C GLU A 369 13.19 -5.35 37.02
N ALA A 370 14.14 -6.12 37.54
CA ALA A 370 15.27 -6.61 36.76
C ALA A 370 14.83 -7.49 35.58
N LYS A 371 13.85 -8.39 35.80
CA LYS A 371 13.29 -9.22 34.74
C LYS A 371 12.53 -8.40 33.70
N ALA A 372 11.71 -7.44 34.13
CA ALA A 372 10.99 -6.55 33.23
C ALA A 372 11.96 -5.75 32.35
N ARG A 373 13.03 -5.18 32.92
CA ARG A 373 14.09 -4.50 32.16
C ARG A 373 14.77 -5.42 31.16
N ALA A 374 15.15 -6.63 31.58
CA ALA A 374 15.77 -7.61 30.69
C ALA A 374 14.85 -8.00 29.51
N ALA A 375 13.55 -8.15 29.75
CA ALA A 375 12.58 -8.45 28.71
C ALA A 375 12.39 -7.28 27.72
N LEU A 376 12.33 -6.04 28.23
CA LEU A 376 12.31 -4.83 27.38
C LEU A 376 13.57 -4.74 26.51
N GLU A 377 14.75 -4.98 27.08
CA GLU A 377 16.01 -5.00 26.33
C GLU A 377 16.02 -6.09 25.26
N LEU A 378 15.51 -7.29 25.57
CA LEU A 378 15.41 -8.39 24.63
C LEU A 378 14.49 -8.03 23.46
N ALA A 379 13.32 -7.44 23.73
CA ALA A 379 12.38 -6.99 22.70
C ALA A 379 13.02 -5.94 21.78
N LEU A 380 13.71 -4.95 22.36
CA LEU A 380 14.45 -3.92 21.62
C LEU A 380 15.53 -4.55 20.73
N ARG A 381 16.34 -5.46 21.25
CA ARG A 381 17.41 -6.12 20.48
C ARG A 381 16.86 -6.95 19.31
N ASN A 382 15.76 -7.68 19.52
CA ASN A 382 15.16 -8.52 18.48
C ASN A 382 14.52 -7.68 17.35
N GLY A 383 13.79 -6.63 17.70
CA GLY A 383 13.23 -5.71 16.71
C GLY A 383 14.33 -4.94 15.96
N TYR A 384 15.33 -4.41 16.66
CA TYR A 384 16.43 -3.65 16.04
C TYR A 384 17.32 -4.52 15.15
N ALA A 385 17.47 -5.81 15.45
CA ALA A 385 18.15 -6.75 14.56
C ALA A 385 17.48 -6.83 13.18
N GLN A 386 16.14 -6.74 13.11
CA GLN A 386 15.44 -6.69 11.82
C GLN A 386 15.82 -5.41 11.05
N LEU A 387 15.75 -4.25 11.69
CA LEU A 387 16.10 -2.97 11.08
C LEU A 387 17.56 -2.95 10.58
N LYS A 388 18.49 -3.45 11.40
CA LYS A 388 19.92 -3.54 11.04
C LYS A 388 20.17 -4.47 9.85
N SER A 389 19.32 -5.47 9.65
CA SER A 389 19.36 -6.37 8.48
C SER A 389 18.68 -5.78 7.23
N GLY A 390 18.22 -4.53 7.27
CA GLY A 390 17.57 -3.85 6.15
C GLY A 390 16.09 -4.22 5.97
N LYS A 391 15.47 -4.87 6.95
CA LYS A 391 14.04 -5.22 6.93
C LYS A 391 13.16 -4.02 7.30
N SER A 392 11.86 -4.17 7.05
CA SER A 392 10.89 -3.09 7.21
C SER A 392 10.61 -2.74 8.68
N ALA A 393 10.02 -1.56 8.90
CA ALA A 393 9.52 -1.15 10.21
C ALA A 393 8.46 -2.13 10.76
N VAL A 394 7.60 -2.68 9.90
CA VAL A 394 6.60 -3.70 10.24
C VAL A 394 7.26 -4.96 10.81
N ASP A 395 8.37 -5.42 10.21
CA ASP A 395 9.12 -6.58 10.70
C ASP A 395 9.70 -6.34 12.10
N ALA A 396 10.23 -5.14 12.34
CA ALA A 396 10.81 -4.78 13.62
C ALA A 396 9.77 -4.67 14.74
N VAL A 397 8.64 -4.00 14.48
CA VAL A 397 7.49 -3.90 15.38
C VAL A 397 6.97 -5.29 15.74
N THR A 398 6.75 -6.12 14.72
CA THR A 398 6.27 -7.50 14.89
C THR A 398 7.22 -8.32 15.77
N ALA A 399 8.52 -8.27 15.49
CA ALA A 399 9.52 -9.02 16.24
C ALA A 399 9.63 -8.56 17.71
N ALA A 400 9.56 -7.25 17.97
CA ALA A 400 9.59 -6.71 19.32
C ALA A 400 8.35 -7.13 20.12
N ILE A 401 7.15 -7.00 19.55
CA ILE A 401 5.89 -7.37 20.22
C ILE A 401 5.82 -8.87 20.45
N THR A 402 6.30 -9.71 19.52
CA THR A 402 6.34 -11.17 19.70
C THR A 402 7.14 -11.57 20.96
N VAL A 403 8.25 -10.88 21.24
CA VAL A 403 9.02 -11.11 22.49
C VAL A 403 8.19 -10.76 23.72
N LEU A 404 7.45 -9.65 23.67
CA LEU A 404 6.62 -9.21 24.80
C LEU A 404 5.38 -10.09 24.99
N GLU A 405 4.80 -10.63 23.91
CA GLU A 405 3.70 -11.61 23.95
C GLU A 405 4.13 -12.97 24.49
N ASP A 406 5.40 -13.36 24.32
CA ASP A 406 5.92 -14.63 24.82
C ASP A 406 6.38 -14.54 26.30
N ASP A 407 6.49 -13.33 26.86
CA ASP A 407 6.96 -13.09 28.23
C ASP A 407 5.78 -12.97 29.23
N PRO A 408 5.70 -13.85 30.25
CA PRO A 408 4.57 -13.91 31.20
C PRO A 408 4.41 -12.68 32.10
N LEU A 409 5.34 -11.72 32.09
CA LEU A 409 5.23 -10.49 32.88
C LEU A 409 4.23 -9.50 32.27
N PHE A 410 4.12 -9.46 30.95
CA PHE A 410 3.29 -8.48 30.25
C PHE A 410 1.87 -9.03 30.01
N ASN A 411 0.90 -8.13 29.85
CA ASN A 411 -0.49 -8.51 29.58
C ASN A 411 -0.75 -8.51 28.06
N ALA A 412 -0.08 -9.42 27.37
CA ALA A 412 -0.29 -9.75 25.97
C ALA A 412 0.19 -11.19 25.75
N GLY A 413 -0.49 -11.97 24.90
CA GLY A 413 -0.15 -13.38 24.71
C GLY A 413 -0.04 -14.13 26.05
N LYS A 414 1.12 -14.75 26.30
CA LYS A 414 1.43 -15.40 27.58
C LYS A 414 1.49 -14.38 28.70
N GLY A 415 0.67 -14.56 29.74
CA GLY A 415 0.54 -13.57 30.81
C GLY A 415 -0.60 -12.57 30.62
N ALA A 416 -1.43 -12.78 29.59
CA ALA A 416 -2.71 -12.10 29.44
C ALA A 416 -3.59 -12.24 30.69
N VAL A 417 -4.35 -11.19 30.97
CA VAL A 417 -5.39 -11.18 32.00
C VAL A 417 -6.56 -12.07 31.62
N PHE A 418 -7.40 -12.38 32.61
CA PHE A 418 -8.57 -13.21 32.43
C PHE A 418 -9.85 -12.39 32.34
N THR A 419 -10.77 -12.86 31.51
CA THR A 419 -12.18 -12.45 31.51
C THR A 419 -12.89 -12.89 32.79
N HIS A 420 -14.10 -12.38 33.00
CA HIS A 420 -14.98 -12.79 34.09
C HIS A 420 -15.15 -14.31 34.17
N ASP A 421 -15.26 -14.97 33.01
CA ASP A 421 -15.47 -16.42 32.90
C ASP A 421 -14.16 -17.24 33.00
N GLY A 422 -13.05 -16.59 33.37
CA GLY A 422 -11.76 -17.26 33.56
C GLY A 422 -11.07 -17.68 32.26
N LYS A 423 -11.31 -16.99 31.16
CA LYS A 423 -10.66 -17.24 29.85
C LYS A 423 -9.68 -16.12 29.50
N ASN A 424 -8.65 -16.43 28.72
CA ASN A 424 -7.85 -15.41 28.06
C ASN A 424 -8.49 -15.05 26.71
N GLU A 425 -8.60 -13.76 26.43
CA GLU A 425 -9.15 -13.18 25.19
C GLU A 425 -8.19 -12.10 24.73
N LEU A 426 -7.61 -12.28 23.55
CA LEU A 426 -6.49 -11.47 23.09
C LEU A 426 -6.88 -10.59 21.92
N ASP A 427 -6.33 -9.38 21.92
CA ASP A 427 -6.54 -8.38 20.89
C ASP A 427 -5.19 -7.84 20.41
N ALA A 428 -5.05 -7.57 19.11
CA ALA A 428 -3.87 -6.92 18.56
C ALA A 428 -4.18 -6.18 17.26
N SER A 429 -3.38 -5.16 16.95
CA SER A 429 -3.35 -4.58 15.61
C SER A 429 -1.94 -4.12 15.22
N ILE A 430 -1.73 -3.98 13.92
CA ILE A 430 -0.51 -3.49 13.29
C ILE A 430 -0.87 -2.59 12.11
N MET A 431 -0.07 -1.55 11.89
CA MET A 431 -0.25 -0.60 10.80
C MET A 431 1.09 -0.23 10.16
N ASP A 432 1.14 -0.34 8.83
CA ASP A 432 2.21 0.19 8.00
C ASP A 432 1.93 1.66 7.66
N GLY A 433 2.76 2.56 8.16
CA GLY A 433 2.59 4.00 7.93
C GLY A 433 2.90 4.42 6.50
N SER A 434 3.61 3.59 5.72
CA SER A 434 3.96 3.92 4.35
C SER A 434 2.76 3.81 3.39
N THR A 435 1.81 2.94 3.73
CA THR A 435 0.68 2.57 2.86
C THR A 435 -0.68 2.76 3.53
N LEU A 436 -0.70 2.95 4.85
CA LEU A 436 -1.87 2.84 5.71
C LEU A 436 -2.50 1.45 5.74
N ALA A 437 -1.82 0.43 5.19
CA ALA A 437 -2.25 -0.95 5.36
C ALA A 437 -2.29 -1.26 6.86
N ALA A 438 -3.36 -1.91 7.29
CA ALA A 438 -3.53 -2.27 8.69
C ALA A 438 -4.19 -3.63 8.80
N GLY A 439 -3.89 -4.31 9.89
CA GLY A 439 -4.48 -5.59 10.24
C GLY A 439 -4.72 -5.67 11.74
N ALA A 440 -5.83 -6.31 12.12
CA ALA A 440 -6.28 -6.37 13.49
C ALA A 440 -7.04 -7.66 13.78
N VAL A 441 -6.89 -8.14 15.01
CA VAL A 441 -7.69 -9.23 15.57
C VAL A 441 -8.20 -8.88 16.95
N ALA A 442 -9.42 -9.32 17.28
CA ALA A 442 -9.97 -9.17 18.61
C ALA A 442 -10.69 -10.43 19.09
N GLY A 443 -10.60 -10.70 20.40
CA GLY A 443 -11.27 -11.82 21.05
C GLY A 443 -10.77 -13.20 20.58
N VAL A 444 -9.47 -13.34 20.23
CA VAL A 444 -8.89 -14.65 19.91
C VAL A 444 -8.42 -15.35 21.19
N HIS A 445 -8.48 -16.68 21.21
CA HIS A 445 -8.28 -17.50 22.41
C HIS A 445 -7.17 -18.54 22.28
N GLN A 446 -6.76 -18.88 21.06
CA GLN A 446 -5.84 -19.98 20.77
C GLN A 446 -4.64 -19.56 19.92
N VAL A 447 -4.57 -18.28 19.53
CA VAL A 447 -3.48 -17.74 18.71
C VAL A 447 -2.36 -17.30 19.64
N ARG A 448 -1.24 -18.01 19.62
CA ARG A 448 -0.09 -17.74 20.51
C ARG A 448 0.37 -16.27 20.47
N ASN A 449 0.51 -15.75 19.26
CA ASN A 449 1.02 -14.40 19.01
C ASN A 449 0.01 -13.60 18.16
N PRO A 450 -0.97 -12.93 18.80
CA PRO A 450 -1.98 -12.13 18.12
C PRO A 450 -1.41 -11.11 17.13
N ILE A 451 -0.25 -10.50 17.40
CA ILE A 451 0.38 -9.54 16.46
C ILE A 451 0.73 -10.17 15.12
N LEU A 452 1.15 -11.45 15.10
CA LEU A 452 1.47 -12.17 13.87
C LEU A 452 0.20 -12.44 13.05
N LEU A 453 -0.91 -12.73 13.72
CA LEU A 453 -2.18 -12.92 13.04
C LEU A 453 -2.74 -11.59 12.53
N ALA A 454 -2.63 -10.51 13.30
CA ALA A 454 -2.98 -9.16 12.85
C ALA A 454 -2.20 -8.79 11.57
N ARG A 455 -0.89 -9.09 11.52
CA ARG A 455 -0.09 -8.92 10.30
C ARG A 455 -0.58 -9.80 9.14
N ALA A 456 -0.92 -11.07 9.39
CA ALA A 456 -1.47 -11.94 8.35
C ALA A 456 -2.81 -11.42 7.80
N VAL A 457 -3.67 -10.82 8.64
CA VAL A 457 -4.89 -10.14 8.18
C VAL A 457 -4.55 -9.02 7.20
N MET A 458 -3.55 -8.19 7.52
CA MET A 458 -3.07 -7.09 6.67
C MET A 458 -2.49 -7.58 5.33
N GLU A 459 -1.67 -8.63 5.36
CA GLU A 459 -0.87 -9.06 4.19
C GLU A 459 -1.58 -10.12 3.32
N HIS A 460 -2.51 -10.89 3.89
CA HIS A 460 -3.09 -12.08 3.25
C HIS A 460 -4.62 -12.07 3.21
N SER A 461 -5.24 -10.91 3.40
CA SER A 461 -6.68 -10.72 3.22
C SER A 461 -6.99 -9.34 2.64
N PRO A 462 -8.20 -9.13 2.06
CA PRO A 462 -8.67 -7.81 1.68
C PRO A 462 -9.30 -7.04 2.86
N HIS A 463 -9.18 -7.55 4.10
CA HIS A 463 -9.83 -7.04 5.30
C HIS A 463 -8.82 -6.37 6.24
N VAL A 464 -9.33 -5.49 7.11
CA VAL A 464 -8.52 -4.82 8.14
C VAL A 464 -8.67 -5.50 9.50
N MET A 465 -9.86 -5.98 9.87
CA MET A 465 -10.11 -6.52 11.21
C MET A 465 -10.94 -7.80 11.15
N MET A 466 -10.52 -8.81 11.90
CA MET A 466 -11.26 -10.06 12.10
C MET A 466 -11.46 -10.33 13.58
N VAL A 467 -12.54 -11.01 13.98
CA VAL A 467 -12.87 -11.20 15.39
C VAL A 467 -13.23 -12.64 15.72
N GLY A 468 -12.91 -13.07 16.94
CA GLY A 468 -13.28 -14.36 17.52
C GLY A 468 -12.93 -15.55 16.64
N ASN A 469 -13.85 -16.51 16.55
CA ASN A 469 -13.67 -17.75 15.79
C ASN A 469 -13.41 -17.53 14.29
N GLY A 470 -13.89 -16.42 13.71
CA GLY A 470 -13.61 -16.09 12.31
C GLY A 470 -12.13 -15.80 12.10
N ALA A 471 -11.51 -15.06 13.02
CA ALA A 471 -10.07 -14.80 13.00
C ALA A 471 -9.24 -16.09 13.20
N GLU A 472 -9.68 -17.01 14.07
CA GLU A 472 -8.98 -18.29 14.28
C GLU A 472 -9.13 -19.28 13.12
N THR A 473 -10.28 -19.22 12.42
CA THR A 473 -10.50 -19.97 11.17
C THR A 473 -9.51 -19.49 10.12
N PHE A 474 -9.42 -18.17 9.92
CA PHE A 474 -8.43 -17.56 9.04
C PHE A 474 -7.00 -17.92 9.46
N ALA A 475 -6.68 -17.88 10.76
CA ALA A 475 -5.38 -18.28 11.28
C ALA A 475 -5.01 -19.71 10.85
N THR A 476 -5.96 -20.65 10.95
CA THR A 476 -5.77 -22.04 10.54
C THR A 476 -5.53 -22.15 9.03
N GLU A 477 -6.27 -21.40 8.21
CA GLU A 477 -6.09 -21.35 6.75
C GLU A 477 -4.72 -20.78 6.35
N GLN A 478 -4.21 -19.80 7.11
CA GLN A 478 -2.85 -19.25 6.95
C GLN A 478 -1.75 -20.13 7.56
N GLY A 479 -2.10 -21.30 8.11
CA GLY A 479 -1.14 -22.28 8.63
C GLY A 479 -0.63 -22.00 10.05
N PHE A 480 -1.30 -21.14 10.83
CA PHE A 480 -0.96 -20.91 12.23
C PHE A 480 -1.26 -22.16 13.06
N LYS A 481 -0.32 -22.53 13.94
CA LYS A 481 -0.56 -23.55 14.96
C LYS A 481 -1.26 -22.91 16.14
N LEU A 482 -2.53 -23.26 16.31
CA LEU A 482 -3.29 -22.91 17.51
C LEU A 482 -2.71 -23.63 18.73
N VAL A 483 -2.70 -22.94 19.88
CA VAL A 483 -2.21 -23.46 21.16
C VAL A 483 -3.37 -23.75 22.10
N ASP A 484 -3.15 -24.68 23.04
CA ASP A 484 -4.07 -24.88 24.14
C ASP A 484 -4.16 -23.59 24.99
N PRO A 485 -5.37 -23.11 25.36
CA PRO A 485 -5.53 -21.88 26.12
C PRO A 485 -4.76 -21.83 27.45
N SER A 486 -4.39 -22.99 28.03
CA SER A 486 -3.53 -23.04 29.22
C SER A 486 -2.14 -22.43 29.01
N TYR A 487 -1.69 -22.27 27.76
CA TYR A 487 -0.45 -21.57 27.42
C TYR A 487 -0.43 -20.12 27.94
N PHE A 488 -1.57 -19.42 27.88
CA PHE A 488 -1.66 -18.00 28.23
C PHE A 488 -1.69 -17.76 29.74
N ARG A 489 -2.08 -18.79 30.50
CA ARG A 489 -2.32 -18.71 31.94
C ARG A 489 -1.01 -18.47 32.71
N THR A 490 -1.10 -17.58 33.70
CA THR A 490 -0.15 -17.50 34.80
C THR A 490 -0.89 -17.46 36.14
N ASP A 491 -0.28 -17.99 37.19
CA ASP A 491 -0.91 -18.00 38.52
C ASP A 491 -1.14 -16.60 39.07
N ARG A 492 -0.24 -15.66 38.77
CA ARG A 492 -0.38 -14.25 39.15
C ARG A 492 -1.66 -13.65 38.59
N ARG A 493 -1.87 -13.74 37.27
CA ARG A 493 -3.07 -13.19 36.61
C ARG A 493 -4.34 -13.92 37.04
N TRP A 494 -4.24 -15.21 37.34
CA TRP A 494 -5.37 -15.95 37.87
C TRP A 494 -5.79 -15.45 39.25
N GLN A 495 -4.83 -15.20 40.15
CA GLN A 495 -5.10 -14.63 41.47
C GLN A 495 -5.72 -13.23 41.39
N GLU A 496 -5.26 -12.40 40.44
CA GLU A 496 -5.87 -11.08 40.16
C GLU A 496 -7.37 -11.22 39.82
N LEU A 497 -7.75 -12.17 38.95
CA LEU A 497 -9.16 -12.46 38.69
C LEU A 497 -9.90 -12.94 39.94
N GLN A 498 -9.31 -13.87 40.71
CA GLN A 498 -9.97 -14.38 41.92
C GLN A 498 -10.24 -13.27 42.95
N HIS A 499 -9.41 -12.23 42.99
CA HIS A 499 -9.66 -11.06 43.82
C HIS A 499 -10.83 -10.23 43.26
N ALA A 500 -10.83 -9.94 41.96
CA ALA A 500 -11.91 -9.20 41.32
C ALA A 500 -13.29 -9.89 41.46
N LEU A 501 -13.34 -11.23 41.37
CA LEU A 501 -14.55 -12.01 41.56
C LEU A 501 -15.05 -12.01 43.02
N LYS A 502 -14.16 -11.89 44.00
CA LYS A 502 -14.57 -11.73 45.40
C LYS A 502 -15.25 -10.39 45.62
N ASP A 503 -14.73 -9.33 45.03
CA ASP A 503 -15.33 -7.99 45.11
C ASP A 503 -16.69 -7.95 44.40
N ASP A 504 -16.80 -8.61 43.23
CA ASP A 504 -18.07 -8.77 42.52
C ASP A 504 -19.11 -9.53 43.37
N ALA A 505 -18.71 -10.64 43.99
CA ALA A 505 -19.56 -11.40 44.90
C ALA A 505 -19.95 -10.63 46.17
N ALA A 506 -19.11 -9.69 46.62
CA ALA A 506 -19.40 -8.78 47.71
C ALA A 506 -20.34 -7.62 47.31
N GLY A 507 -20.76 -7.55 46.05
CA GLY A 507 -21.67 -6.52 45.54
C GLY A 507 -21.00 -5.17 45.24
N VAL A 508 -19.67 -5.13 45.15
CA VAL A 508 -18.95 -3.91 44.75
C VAL A 508 -19.32 -3.58 43.30
N PRO A 509 -19.84 -2.36 43.00
CA PRO A 509 -20.25 -2.00 41.65
C PRO A 509 -19.11 -2.16 40.64
N LEU A 510 -19.44 -2.65 39.44
CA LEU A 510 -18.44 -2.84 38.36
C LEU A 510 -17.63 -1.57 38.10
N THR A 511 -18.26 -0.39 38.13
CA THR A 511 -17.57 0.90 37.95
C THR A 511 -16.48 1.13 38.98
N GLU A 512 -16.73 0.80 40.25
CA GLU A 512 -15.75 0.95 41.33
C GLU A 512 -14.63 -0.07 41.21
N ARG A 513 -14.96 -1.33 40.84
CA ARG A 513 -13.96 -2.37 40.58
C ARG A 513 -13.05 -2.00 39.42
N LEU A 514 -13.61 -1.48 38.31
CA LEU A 514 -12.84 -1.05 37.15
C LEU A 514 -11.96 0.18 37.47
N LEU A 515 -12.46 1.14 38.25
CA LEU A 515 -11.66 2.29 38.73
C LEU A 515 -10.51 1.85 39.65
N ALA A 516 -10.67 0.75 40.39
CA ALA A 516 -9.62 0.18 41.22
C ALA A 516 -8.57 -0.61 40.40
N LEU A 517 -8.89 -1.02 39.17
CA LEU A 517 -7.93 -1.67 38.28
C LEU A 517 -6.96 -0.61 37.75
N LYS A 518 -5.78 -0.53 38.36
CA LYS A 518 -4.69 0.33 37.87
C LYS A 518 -3.79 -0.36 36.86
N HIS A 519 -4.08 -1.60 36.44
CA HIS A 519 -3.18 -2.41 35.62
C HIS A 519 -3.71 -2.59 34.18
N PHE A 520 -3.31 -1.67 33.30
CA PHE A 520 -3.62 -1.70 31.86
C PHE A 520 -2.40 -2.17 31.06
N GLY A 521 -1.96 -3.40 31.29
CA GLY A 521 -0.66 -3.90 30.78
C GLY A 521 -0.62 -4.23 29.28
N THR A 522 -1.02 -3.32 28.41
CA THR A 522 -0.92 -3.46 26.95
C THR A 522 0.53 -3.28 26.48
N VAL A 523 0.97 -4.08 25.51
CA VAL A 523 2.31 -3.95 24.91
C VAL A 523 2.21 -3.31 23.54
N GLY A 524 3.27 -2.65 23.10
CA GLY A 524 3.30 -2.05 21.77
C GLY A 524 4.69 -1.62 21.36
N ALA A 525 4.83 -1.40 20.05
CA ALA A 525 6.10 -1.01 19.44
C ALA A 525 5.88 -0.08 18.25
N LEU A 526 6.84 0.81 18.04
CA LEU A 526 6.96 1.70 16.90
C LEU A 526 8.34 1.56 16.29
N ALA A 527 8.44 1.59 14.97
CA ALA A 527 9.73 1.59 14.30
C ALA A 527 9.80 2.60 13.16
N ARG A 528 10.98 3.18 12.97
CA ARG A 528 11.41 3.85 11.74
C ARG A 528 12.51 3.02 11.13
N ASP A 529 12.31 2.54 9.91
CA ASP A 529 13.34 1.78 9.19
C ASP A 529 14.42 2.67 8.59
N SER A 530 15.44 2.06 7.98
CA SER A 530 16.54 2.80 7.37
C SER A 530 16.08 3.69 6.22
N GLN A 531 14.94 3.43 5.60
CA GLN A 531 14.36 4.24 4.53
C GLN A 531 13.47 5.37 5.08
N GLY A 532 13.30 5.46 6.41
CA GLY A 532 12.42 6.45 7.03
C GLY A 532 10.96 6.02 7.12
N ARG A 533 10.60 4.79 6.72
CA ARG A 533 9.20 4.33 6.81
C ARG A 533 8.86 3.97 8.25
N LEU A 534 7.64 4.30 8.64
CA LEU A 534 7.12 4.11 9.98
C LEU A 534 6.15 2.94 10.07
N ALA A 535 6.12 2.28 11.23
CA ALA A 535 5.08 1.29 11.56
C ALA A 535 4.71 1.38 13.05
N ALA A 536 3.50 0.97 13.38
CA ALA A 536 2.99 0.86 14.74
C ALA A 536 2.32 -0.50 14.97
N GLY A 537 2.37 -1.02 16.19
CA GLY A 537 1.63 -2.20 16.58
C GLY A 537 1.38 -2.25 18.08
N THR A 538 0.28 -2.91 18.45
CA THR A 538 -0.20 -3.02 19.83
C THR A 538 -0.82 -4.39 20.06
N SER A 539 -0.61 -4.99 21.22
CA SER A 539 -1.19 -6.28 21.62
C SER A 539 -1.57 -6.28 23.09
N THR A 540 -2.66 -6.96 23.45
CA THR A 540 -3.19 -6.96 24.82
C THR A 540 -4.02 -8.21 25.15
N GLY A 541 -4.10 -8.56 26.43
CA GLY A 541 -5.16 -9.42 26.98
C GLY A 541 -6.42 -8.64 27.39
N GLY A 542 -6.40 -7.30 27.32
CA GLY A 542 -7.47 -6.43 27.77
C GLY A 542 -7.35 -6.09 29.25
N MET A 543 -8.48 -6.07 29.96
CA MET A 543 -8.55 -5.79 31.40
C MET A 543 -9.02 -7.02 32.18
N THR A 544 -8.52 -7.17 33.40
CA THR A 544 -8.98 -8.21 34.34
C THR A 544 -10.48 -8.08 34.57
N ASP A 545 -11.19 -9.22 34.60
CA ASP A 545 -12.64 -9.30 34.79
C ASP A 545 -13.46 -8.65 33.67
N LYS A 546 -12.89 -8.49 32.46
CA LYS A 546 -13.66 -8.05 31.29
C LYS A 546 -14.79 -9.03 30.97
N ARG A 547 -15.93 -8.51 30.52
CA ARG A 547 -17.16 -9.27 30.23
C ARG A 547 -17.52 -9.26 28.75
N TYR A 548 -18.26 -10.29 28.33
CA TYR A 548 -19.06 -10.34 27.10
C TYR A 548 -18.29 -10.10 25.78
N GLY A 549 -17.00 -10.45 25.73
CA GLY A 549 -16.16 -10.17 24.57
C GLY A 549 -15.79 -8.69 24.42
N ARG A 550 -15.67 -7.94 25.53
CA ARG A 550 -15.22 -6.54 25.53
C ARG A 550 -13.94 -6.39 24.72
N VAL A 551 -13.97 -5.47 23.78
CA VAL A 551 -12.84 -5.06 22.94
C VAL A 551 -12.33 -3.70 23.41
N GLY A 552 -11.02 -3.62 23.66
CA GLY A 552 -10.34 -2.37 24.03
C GLY A 552 -9.88 -1.56 22.83
N ASP A 553 -8.99 -0.60 23.07
CA ASP A 553 -8.37 0.26 22.06
C ASP A 553 -7.38 -0.48 21.16
N SER A 554 -6.68 -1.48 21.70
CA SER A 554 -5.52 -2.11 21.06
C SER A 554 -5.76 -2.70 19.65
N PRO A 555 -6.91 -3.31 19.31
CA PRO A 555 -7.18 -3.74 17.94
C PRO A 555 -7.87 -2.67 17.08
N ILE A 556 -8.19 -1.51 17.64
CA ILE A 556 -8.89 -0.42 16.96
C ILE A 556 -7.85 0.55 16.40
N VAL A 557 -7.58 0.45 15.11
CA VAL A 557 -6.70 1.36 14.37
C VAL A 557 -7.23 2.79 14.49
N GLY A 558 -6.37 3.70 14.91
CA GLY A 558 -6.69 5.08 15.25
C GLY A 558 -6.93 5.32 16.75
N ALA A 559 -7.21 4.29 17.54
CA ALA A 559 -7.32 4.40 18.99
C ALA A 559 -6.06 3.85 19.69
N GLY A 560 -5.82 2.54 19.59
CA GLY A 560 -4.70 1.86 20.25
C GLY A 560 -3.37 2.00 19.52
N ASN A 561 -3.38 2.02 18.18
CA ASN A 561 -2.24 2.48 17.39
C ASN A 561 -2.66 3.20 16.13
N TYR A 562 -1.70 3.92 15.56
CA TYR A 562 -1.82 4.51 14.23
C TYR A 562 -0.42 4.77 13.66
N ALA A 563 -0.26 4.62 12.36
CA ALA A 563 0.95 5.04 11.64
C ALA A 563 0.60 5.68 10.30
N ASN A 564 1.34 6.71 9.93
CA ASN A 564 1.37 7.27 8.58
C ASN A 564 2.81 7.68 8.23
N VAL A 565 3.00 8.39 7.12
CA VAL A 565 4.33 8.86 6.68
C VAL A 565 5.00 9.87 7.61
N ALA A 566 4.27 10.44 8.59
CA ALA A 566 4.75 11.51 9.46
C ALA A 566 4.93 11.08 10.92
N CYS A 567 4.14 10.12 11.40
CA CYS A 567 4.12 9.71 12.80
C CYS A 567 3.63 8.27 12.98
N ALA A 568 4.08 7.64 14.06
CA ALA A 568 3.57 6.39 14.57
C ALA A 568 3.27 6.52 16.07
N VAL A 569 2.18 5.91 16.53
CA VAL A 569 1.71 5.98 17.92
C VAL A 569 1.21 4.61 18.38
N SER A 570 1.52 4.23 19.62
CA SER A 570 0.92 3.07 20.31
C SER A 570 0.55 3.48 21.73
N GLY A 571 -0.70 3.22 22.12
CA GLY A 571 -1.30 3.56 23.40
C GLY A 571 -1.37 2.38 24.37
N THR A 572 -1.47 2.70 25.66
CA THR A 572 -1.70 1.74 26.74
C THR A 572 -2.43 2.43 27.88
N GLY A 573 -3.58 1.91 28.29
CA GLY A 573 -4.36 2.53 29.35
C GLY A 573 -5.79 2.02 29.39
N TRP A 574 -6.68 2.83 29.94
CA TRP A 574 -8.09 2.52 29.95
C TRP A 574 -8.71 2.70 28.55
N GLY A 575 -8.74 1.60 27.79
CA GLY A 575 -9.08 1.60 26.36
C GLY A 575 -10.38 2.29 25.95
N GLU A 576 -11.42 2.30 26.79
CA GLU A 576 -12.68 3.01 26.51
C GLU A 576 -12.45 4.51 26.23
N TYR A 577 -11.52 5.14 26.93
CA TYR A 577 -11.19 6.56 26.72
C TYR A 577 -10.37 6.79 25.45
N TYR A 578 -9.43 5.89 25.16
CA TYR A 578 -8.61 5.94 23.95
C TYR A 578 -9.47 5.79 22.69
N ILE A 579 -10.49 4.92 22.72
CA ILE A 579 -11.48 4.78 21.64
C ILE A 579 -12.27 6.08 21.47
N ARG A 580 -12.79 6.66 22.57
CA ARG A 580 -13.68 7.83 22.53
C ARG A 580 -13.04 9.06 21.89
N VAL A 581 -11.72 9.24 22.03
CA VAL A 581 -10.99 10.38 21.43
C VAL A 581 -10.11 9.98 20.24
N SER A 582 -10.16 8.73 19.79
CA SER A 582 -9.27 8.23 18.73
C SER A 582 -7.80 8.59 19.01
N ALA A 583 -7.32 8.27 20.21
CA ALA A 583 -6.12 8.86 20.80
C ALA A 583 -4.88 8.80 19.88
N ALA A 584 -4.58 7.62 19.30
CA ALA A 584 -3.43 7.47 18.42
C ALA A 584 -3.54 8.31 17.14
N ARG A 585 -4.74 8.39 16.53
CA ARG A 585 -4.98 9.21 15.35
C ARG A 585 -4.93 10.70 15.66
N GLU A 586 -5.49 11.13 16.78
CA GLU A 586 -5.52 12.53 17.22
C GLU A 586 -4.10 13.06 17.45
N ILE A 587 -3.25 12.31 18.15
CA ILE A 587 -1.82 12.67 18.32
C ILE A 587 -1.16 12.88 16.95
N CYS A 588 -1.39 11.96 16.02
CA CYS A 588 -0.84 12.05 14.68
C CYS A 588 -1.38 13.25 13.89
N LEU A 589 -2.68 13.56 14.01
CA LEU A 589 -3.30 14.72 13.36
C LEU A 589 -2.75 16.03 13.92
N ARG A 590 -2.53 16.13 15.23
CA ARG A 590 -1.90 17.29 15.86
C ARG A 590 -0.49 17.53 15.32
N MET A 591 0.30 16.48 15.18
CA MET A 591 1.63 16.58 14.57
C MET A 591 1.57 17.02 13.10
N THR A 592 0.63 16.48 12.31
CA THR A 592 0.61 16.75 10.86
C THR A 592 -0.14 18.00 10.44
N GLU A 593 -1.18 18.39 11.17
CA GLU A 593 -2.09 19.49 10.80
C GLU A 593 -1.86 20.74 11.67
N LEU A 594 -1.45 20.57 12.94
CA LEU A 594 -1.14 21.68 13.84
C LEU A 594 0.38 21.95 13.98
N ASN A 595 1.23 21.11 13.38
CA ASN A 595 2.69 21.16 13.51
C ASN A 595 3.17 21.13 14.98
N GLU A 596 2.42 20.46 15.85
CA GLU A 596 2.83 20.23 17.23
C GLU A 596 3.97 19.19 17.29
N SER A 597 4.90 19.36 18.24
CA SER A 597 5.91 18.34 18.51
C SER A 597 5.28 17.06 19.06
N ALA A 598 5.99 15.93 18.95
CA ALA A 598 5.55 14.67 19.57
C ALA A 598 5.30 14.80 21.09
N GLU A 599 6.04 15.68 21.77
CA GLU A 599 5.83 15.98 23.20
C GLU A 599 4.53 16.76 23.41
N GLN A 600 4.30 17.83 22.64
CA GLN A 600 3.09 18.67 22.76
C GLN A 600 1.83 17.87 22.46
N ALA A 601 1.80 17.15 21.32
CA ALA A 601 0.67 16.34 20.90
C ALA A 601 0.39 15.21 21.90
N GLY A 602 1.45 14.54 22.36
CA GLY A 602 1.35 13.47 23.35
C GLY A 602 0.80 13.95 24.69
N LYS A 603 1.31 15.09 25.19
CA LYS A 603 0.83 15.69 26.45
C LYS A 603 -0.64 16.09 26.35
N ALA A 604 -1.04 16.77 25.27
CA ALA A 604 -2.41 17.23 25.11
C ALA A 604 -3.43 16.09 25.17
N VAL A 605 -3.16 14.96 24.51
CA VAL A 605 -4.09 13.83 24.49
C VAL A 605 -3.97 12.96 25.73
N ILE A 606 -2.74 12.52 26.06
CA ILE A 606 -2.52 11.52 27.11
C ILE A 606 -2.54 12.13 28.51
N ASN A 607 -1.95 13.30 28.71
CA ASN A 607 -1.82 13.89 30.04
C ASN A 607 -2.92 14.92 30.38
N GLU A 608 -3.68 15.39 29.39
CA GLU A 608 -4.70 16.43 29.60
C GLU A 608 -6.10 15.92 29.23
N GLU A 609 -6.38 15.57 27.97
CA GLU A 609 -7.72 15.20 27.51
C GLU A 609 -8.26 13.90 28.13
N ILE A 610 -7.47 12.82 28.10
CA ILE A 610 -7.88 11.52 28.66
C ILE A 610 -8.18 11.61 30.18
N PRO A 611 -7.29 12.21 31.01
CA PRO A 611 -7.57 12.44 32.43
C PRO A 611 -8.79 13.29 32.72
N GLN A 612 -9.10 14.29 31.89
CA GLN A 612 -10.31 15.11 32.07
C GLN A 612 -11.61 14.29 31.96
N MET A 613 -11.58 13.18 31.24
CA MET A 613 -12.71 12.25 31.14
C MET A 613 -12.70 11.17 32.24
N GLY A 614 -11.64 11.08 33.04
CA GLY A 614 -11.43 10.07 34.07
C GLY A 614 -10.64 8.83 33.61
N GLY A 615 -10.01 8.87 32.43
CA GLY A 615 -9.13 7.81 31.96
C GLY A 615 -7.68 8.03 32.40
N ASP A 616 -6.90 6.96 32.38
CA ASP A 616 -5.46 6.96 32.66
C ASP A 616 -4.70 6.06 31.66
N GLY A 617 -3.38 6.19 31.66
CA GLY A 617 -2.50 5.41 30.79
C GLY A 617 -1.24 6.15 30.33
N GLY A 618 -0.76 5.75 29.17
CA GLY A 618 0.40 6.26 28.47
C GLY A 618 0.36 5.99 26.97
N ALA A 619 1.38 6.47 26.27
CA ALA A 619 1.65 6.16 24.88
C ALA A 619 3.14 6.25 24.59
N ILE A 620 3.53 5.67 23.46
CA ILE A 620 4.80 5.97 22.78
C ILE A 620 4.47 6.61 21.43
N ILE A 621 5.31 7.56 21.02
CA ILE A 621 5.15 8.37 19.81
C ILE A 621 6.51 8.46 19.11
N LEU A 622 6.53 8.26 17.80
CA LEU A 622 7.70 8.36 16.94
C LEU A 622 7.37 9.20 15.71
N GLY A 623 8.04 10.34 15.54
CA GLY A 623 7.97 11.17 14.35
C GLY A 623 8.85 10.66 13.21
N ALA A 624 8.53 11.02 11.97
CA ALA A 624 9.35 10.71 10.80
C ALA A 624 10.75 11.33 10.87
N ASP A 625 10.89 12.46 11.56
CA ASP A 625 12.14 13.12 11.91
C ASP A 625 12.97 12.35 12.96
N GLY A 626 12.42 11.29 13.55
CA GLY A 626 13.04 10.49 14.59
C GLY A 626 12.84 11.05 16.01
N SER A 627 12.02 12.10 16.16
CA SER A 627 11.59 12.57 17.48
C SER A 627 10.81 11.46 18.20
N VAL A 628 11.11 11.28 19.48
CA VAL A 628 10.44 10.28 20.33
C VAL A 628 9.79 11.00 21.50
N SER A 629 8.57 10.59 21.84
CA SER A 629 7.88 11.02 23.06
C SER A 629 7.21 9.81 23.72
N MET A 630 7.16 9.78 25.05
CA MET A 630 6.59 8.68 25.82
C MET A 630 5.71 9.21 26.97
N PRO A 631 4.61 9.93 26.66
CA PRO A 631 3.76 10.54 27.69
C PRO A 631 3.00 9.46 28.47
N PHE A 632 2.83 9.67 29.77
CA PHE A 632 1.95 8.85 30.63
C PHE A 632 1.55 9.63 31.87
N ASN A 633 0.40 9.27 32.45
CA ASN A 633 -0.21 9.91 33.63
C ASN A 633 -0.33 8.94 34.83
N THR A 634 0.19 7.72 34.70
CA THR A 634 0.28 6.71 35.77
C THR A 634 1.62 6.80 36.53
N GLU A 635 1.79 6.06 37.64
CA GLU A 635 3.05 6.05 38.41
C GLU A 635 4.25 5.53 37.59
N GLY A 636 4.01 4.50 36.77
CA GLY A 636 5.02 3.98 35.84
C GLY A 636 4.42 3.40 34.57
N MET A 637 5.28 3.33 33.56
CA MET A 637 5.05 2.69 32.26
C MET A 637 6.35 2.00 31.83
N TYR A 638 6.29 0.68 31.64
CA TYR A 638 7.39 -0.08 31.06
C TYR A 638 7.68 0.48 29.66
N ARG A 639 8.87 1.03 29.41
CA ARG A 639 9.18 1.69 28.16
C ARG A 639 10.66 1.61 27.81
N GLY A 640 10.97 1.74 26.53
CA GLY A 640 12.35 1.84 26.09
C GLY A 640 12.49 2.12 24.61
N TRP A 641 13.72 2.40 24.20
CA TRP A 641 14.07 2.64 22.81
C TRP A 641 15.49 2.14 22.49
N ILE A 642 15.77 1.96 21.21
CA ILE A 642 17.08 1.62 20.67
C ILE A 642 17.25 2.33 19.32
N GLY A 643 18.42 2.89 19.08
CA GLY A 643 18.72 3.63 17.86
C GLY A 643 20.10 3.28 17.31
N ALA A 644 20.72 4.23 16.59
CA ALA A 644 21.99 4.05 15.87
C ALA A 644 23.13 3.43 16.71
N ASP A 645 23.18 3.72 18.01
CA ASP A 645 24.18 3.20 18.94
C ASP A 645 24.06 1.69 19.18
N GLY A 646 22.90 1.09 18.84
CA GLY A 646 22.60 -0.31 19.11
C GLY A 646 22.48 -0.66 20.59
N VAL A 647 22.30 0.34 21.45
CA VAL A 647 22.18 0.17 22.90
C VAL A 647 20.71 0.31 23.30
N PRO A 648 20.10 -0.70 23.95
CA PRO A 648 18.78 -0.54 24.54
C PRO A 648 18.80 0.44 25.72
N HIS A 649 17.86 1.39 25.71
CA HIS A 649 17.62 2.32 26.81
C HIS A 649 16.21 2.05 27.38
N VAL A 650 16.11 1.64 28.65
CA VAL A 650 14.84 1.20 29.26
C VAL A 650 14.55 1.89 30.59
N ALA A 651 13.28 2.19 30.85
CA ALA A 651 12.80 2.83 32.07
C ALA A 651 11.41 2.29 32.47
N ILE A 652 11.03 2.46 33.73
CA ILE A 652 9.74 2.02 34.27
C ILE A 652 9.02 3.22 34.89
N TYR A 653 9.64 3.90 35.84
CA TYR A 653 8.98 4.97 36.60
C TYR A 653 9.11 6.33 35.93
N GLY A 654 8.26 7.30 36.33
CA GLY A 654 8.38 8.71 35.92
C GLY A 654 9.68 9.37 36.38
N SER A 655 10.23 8.93 37.52
CA SER A 655 11.51 9.41 38.05
C SER A 655 12.73 8.76 37.41
N ASP A 656 12.57 7.69 36.63
CA ASP A 656 13.70 6.99 36.01
C ASP A 656 14.31 7.87 34.91
N PRO A 657 15.63 8.12 34.92
CA PRO A 657 16.26 8.86 33.84
C PRO A 657 16.17 8.05 32.54
N LEU A 658 15.62 8.67 31.50
CA LEU A 658 15.60 8.13 30.14
C LEU A 658 15.92 9.27 29.17
N VAL A 659 17.15 9.29 28.66
CA VAL A 659 17.53 10.24 27.62
C VAL A 659 16.91 9.76 26.31
N LEU A 660 16.13 10.63 25.65
CA LEU A 660 15.49 10.34 24.38
C LEU A 660 16.46 10.66 23.22
N PRO A 661 16.34 9.98 22.06
CA PRO A 661 17.19 10.26 20.92
C PRO A 661 16.95 11.69 20.43
N SER A 662 18.02 12.36 20.02
CA SER A 662 17.91 13.64 19.32
C SER A 662 17.22 13.41 17.98
N ALA A 663 16.27 14.28 17.63
CA ALA A 663 15.68 14.27 16.29
C ALA A 663 16.78 14.44 15.23
N SER A 664 16.66 13.70 14.14
CA SER A 664 17.51 13.88 12.95
C SER A 664 17.15 15.24 12.36
N ARG A 665 18.14 16.13 12.20
CA ARG A 665 17.91 17.44 11.56
C ARG A 665 17.63 17.30 10.07
#